data_AF-A0A7M3V784-F1
#
_entry.id   AF-A0A7M3V784-F1
#
_cell.length_a   1.000
_cell.length_b   1.000
_cell.length_c   1.000
_cell.angle_alpha   90.00
_cell.angle_beta   90.00
_cell.angle_gamma   90.00
#
_symmetry.space_group_name_H-M   'P 1'
#
loop_
_entity.id
_entity.type
_entity.pdbx_description
1 polymer ?
#
loop_
_entity_poly.entity_id
_entity_poly.type
_entity_poly.pdbx_seq_one_letter_code
_entity_poly.pdbx_strand_id
1 'polypeptide(L)'
;GGSSGGGGCNGGLLKKKSDIQFFIRMMPKGNSLVMHAYPEDTVKSIHERLVELHSIPIFEQRLIFRGKQLQWEQTIAQCGIQRDVSLELVGRIRSTEHPQAWQVVNDMVNVVYDLCRQQPVEEAPKTVKSLLTSYISLALTPKPKLDADSATSYFGIFINSAAISVLVTLYVSPYKGNKDTADSCIRHFLNCCRTSLSKIFHTQAARVALEFCKFLRRGAGTHDPLYLFCRTSLGGFLEDAEVSLASSEDQNFKGLVLVQDLFPFVRELADSLLINLESSIDSPSLACPLLTNIGDFTAFLVPVRTGIEQHQALRGCVPYHKLDRNGLVVEEIEYLHLLYNQMLCKIDTCLQKMEKRFFDKEMVHEENYFYPACSLYLSLLKELHNLSKLYDGAPEKLRGVLMRQKTVMCLMIVKYAKRADEHQWILEHKNVTNFETRRHLAMMIFPEVKEDYEELHEMLIDRSQLLTESFEYIARADPESLRAGLFMEFKNEEATGPGVLREWFLLVCQAIFNQANALFVACPNDRTRFLPNSASKVHPLHLEYFCFCGRVIALALMHSVQVGIVFDRTFFLQLAGNPITLEDIREADPDLYKSCKQILDMDSDFIDSDALGLTFVREVEELGHRKAVELCTGGKNIVVNSKNRVKYVDLLIKDRFVTSISEQVSHFAKGFADILSCSKLQQFFFRSLEPEDLDYMLRGSEDGISIEDWKAHTEYNGYKETDIQISWFWEIVGRMTAEEKKVLLFFWTSVKYLPVEGFCGLSSRLHIYKSHEPCNRLPSSHTCFHRLCFPVYPSMPVMEARLKVITQEHIGSSFGTW
;
A
#
# COMPACT_ATOMS: atom_id res chain seq x y z
N GLY A 1 -28.46 -8.91 72.60
CA GLY A 1 -29.38 -9.86 73.25
C GLY A 1 -30.67 -9.85 72.45
N GLY A 2 -31.27 -10.96 72.05
CA GLY A 2 -31.31 -12.26 72.70
C GLY A 2 -32.69 -12.45 73.32
N SER A 3 -33.26 -13.64 73.11
CA SER A 3 -34.54 -14.18 73.62
C SER A 3 -35.73 -13.94 72.69
N SER A 4 -36.62 -14.89 72.41
CA SER A 4 -36.82 -16.27 72.89
C SER A 4 -38.11 -16.82 72.23
N GLY A 5 -38.24 -18.14 72.09
CA GLY A 5 -39.56 -18.78 72.07
C GLY A 5 -39.66 -19.99 71.12
N GLY A 6 -39.61 -21.19 71.68
CA GLY A 6 -39.83 -22.44 70.98
C GLY A 6 -41.30 -22.89 70.95
N GLY A 7 -41.51 -24.04 70.29
CA GLY A 7 -42.78 -24.74 70.09
C GLY A 7 -42.83 -25.21 68.64
N GLY A 8 -42.89 -26.49 68.27
CA GLY A 8 -43.66 -27.59 68.83
C GLY A 8 -44.36 -28.26 67.64
N CYS A 9 -44.17 -29.57 67.50
CA CYS A 9 -44.59 -30.47 66.44
C CYS A 9 -45.95 -30.19 65.78
N ASN A 10 -46.05 -30.40 64.45
CA ASN A 10 -46.92 -31.45 63.91
C ASN A 10 -46.73 -31.68 62.40
N GLY A 11 -46.61 -32.96 62.06
CA GLY A 11 -46.48 -33.44 60.69
C GLY A 11 -47.76 -33.27 59.89
N GLY A 12 -47.60 -32.77 58.67
CA GLY A 12 -48.53 -32.96 57.56
C GLY A 12 -48.02 -34.09 56.69
N LEU A 13 -48.80 -35.18 56.60
CA LEU A 13 -48.67 -36.24 55.60
C LEU A 13 -48.52 -35.64 54.18
N LEU A 14 -47.32 -35.70 53.61
CA LEU A 14 -47.14 -35.57 52.17
C LEU A 14 -47.10 -36.96 51.55
N LYS A 15 -48.23 -37.31 50.90
CA LYS A 15 -48.42 -38.48 50.04
C LYS A 15 -47.12 -38.80 49.27
N LYS A 16 -46.64 -40.05 49.39
CA LYS A 16 -45.65 -40.63 48.46
C LYS A 16 -46.15 -40.41 47.04
N LYS A 17 -45.58 -39.44 46.31
CA LYS A 17 -45.83 -39.24 44.89
C LYS A 17 -45.29 -40.47 44.16
N SER A 18 -46.18 -41.20 43.50
CA SER A 18 -45.83 -42.39 42.73
C SER A 18 -44.98 -41.99 41.53
N ASP A 19 -43.68 -42.26 41.61
CA ASP A 19 -42.73 -42.14 40.51
C ASP A 19 -43.17 -43.06 39.34
N ILE A 20 -43.15 -42.52 38.12
CA ILE A 20 -43.44 -43.26 36.89
C ILE A 20 -42.10 -43.56 36.23
N GLN A 21 -41.77 -44.86 36.16
CA GLN A 21 -40.63 -45.35 35.39
C GLN A 21 -41.10 -45.70 33.98
N PHE A 22 -40.40 -45.23 32.96
CA PHE A 22 -40.69 -45.54 31.56
C PHE A 22 -39.39 -45.65 30.75
N PHE A 23 -39.48 -46.22 29.56
CA PHE A 23 -38.33 -46.46 28.68
C PHE A 23 -38.32 -45.49 27.51
N ILE A 24 -37.16 -45.01 27.09
CA ILE A 24 -36.98 -44.22 25.87
C ILE A 24 -36.05 -44.99 24.93
N ARG A 25 -36.58 -45.49 23.83
CA ARG A 25 -35.84 -46.22 22.80
C ARG A 25 -35.28 -45.25 21.77
N MET A 26 -33.96 -45.27 21.57
CA MET A 26 -33.28 -44.46 20.56
C MET A 26 -33.26 -45.16 19.21
N MET A 27 -33.79 -44.51 18.17
CA MET A 27 -33.73 -45.02 16.80
C MET A 27 -32.56 -44.35 16.04
N PRO A 28 -31.74 -45.09 15.26
CA PRO A 28 -31.89 -46.49 14.84
C PRO A 28 -31.09 -47.50 15.69
N LYS A 29 -30.28 -47.04 16.65
CA LYS A 29 -29.31 -47.88 17.39
C LYS A 29 -29.94 -48.84 18.42
N GLY A 30 -31.24 -48.76 18.70
CA GLY A 30 -31.99 -49.76 19.50
C GLY A 30 -31.80 -49.68 21.02
N ASN A 31 -30.90 -48.82 21.52
CA ASN A 31 -30.65 -48.66 22.96
C ASN A 31 -31.88 -48.07 23.66
N SER A 32 -32.26 -48.65 24.81
CA SER A 32 -33.40 -48.20 25.62
C SER A 32 -32.91 -47.59 26.93
N LEU A 33 -33.28 -46.34 27.19
CA LEU A 33 -32.96 -45.59 28.40
C LEU A 33 -34.10 -45.71 29.41
N VAL A 34 -33.78 -45.83 30.70
CA VAL A 34 -34.76 -45.78 31.78
C VAL A 34 -34.89 -44.35 32.29
N MET A 35 -36.11 -43.83 32.33
CA MET A 35 -36.41 -42.49 32.83
C MET A 35 -37.43 -42.55 33.98
N HIS A 36 -37.20 -41.69 34.97
CA HIS A 36 -38.06 -41.49 36.12
C HIS A 36 -38.66 -40.09 36.09
N ALA A 37 -39.97 -39.99 36.23
CA ALA A 37 -40.65 -38.72 36.20
C ALA A 37 -41.96 -38.74 36.98
N TYR A 38 -42.39 -37.55 37.39
CA TYR A 38 -43.69 -37.36 38.03
C TYR A 38 -44.78 -37.10 36.98
N PRO A 39 -46.05 -37.44 37.26
CA PRO A 39 -47.17 -37.16 36.35
C PRO A 39 -47.31 -35.68 35.94
N GLU A 40 -46.83 -34.78 36.80
CA GLU A 40 -46.84 -33.32 36.65
C GLU A 40 -45.67 -32.81 35.79
N ASP A 41 -44.63 -33.64 35.56
CA ASP A 41 -43.47 -33.22 34.77
C ASP A 41 -43.91 -32.98 33.33
N THR A 42 -43.39 -31.91 32.73
CA THR A 42 -43.65 -31.57 31.33
C THR A 42 -42.74 -32.36 30.40
N VAL A 43 -43.21 -32.57 29.17
CA VAL A 43 -42.37 -33.13 28.09
C VAL A 43 -41.11 -32.29 27.89
N LYS A 44 -41.18 -30.96 28.11
CA LYS A 44 -40.02 -30.07 28.13
C LYS A 44 -38.97 -30.50 29.17
N SER A 45 -39.38 -30.80 30.41
CA SER A 45 -38.45 -31.26 31.47
C SER A 45 -37.78 -32.60 31.11
N ILE A 46 -38.50 -33.48 30.39
CA ILE A 46 -37.92 -34.73 29.89
C ILE A 46 -36.89 -34.48 28.79
N HIS A 47 -37.15 -33.53 27.88
CA HIS A 47 -36.17 -33.10 26.89
C HIS A 47 -34.90 -32.50 27.53
N GLU A 48 -35.06 -31.66 28.55
CA GLU A 48 -33.95 -31.07 29.30
C GLU A 48 -33.11 -32.15 30.01
N ARG A 49 -33.74 -33.12 30.69
CA ARG A 49 -33.03 -34.25 31.33
C ARG A 49 -32.33 -35.15 30.31
N LEU A 50 -32.89 -35.31 29.10
CA LEU A 50 -32.23 -36.05 28.01
C LEU A 50 -30.97 -35.34 27.50
N VAL A 51 -30.92 -34.00 27.53
CA VAL A 51 -29.70 -33.24 27.24
C VAL A 51 -28.66 -33.50 28.32
N GLU A 52 -29.05 -33.49 29.59
CA GLU A 52 -28.13 -33.73 30.71
C GLU A 52 -27.54 -35.15 30.66
N LEU A 53 -28.35 -36.15 30.30
CA LEU A 53 -27.92 -37.55 30.28
C LEU A 53 -27.15 -37.96 29.03
N HIS A 54 -27.53 -37.45 27.85
CA HIS A 54 -26.97 -37.92 26.57
C HIS A 54 -26.45 -36.80 25.66
N SER A 55 -26.54 -35.54 26.07
CA SER A 55 -26.03 -34.37 25.33
C SER A 55 -26.61 -34.22 23.91
N ILE A 56 -27.77 -34.84 23.64
CA ILE A 56 -28.52 -34.61 22.40
C ILE A 56 -29.21 -33.26 22.55
N PRO A 57 -28.97 -32.26 21.69
CA PRO A 57 -29.57 -30.93 21.86
C PRO A 57 -31.10 -30.98 21.81
N ILE A 58 -31.79 -30.20 22.66
CA ILE A 58 -33.27 -30.16 22.78
C ILE A 58 -33.95 -30.03 21.42
N PHE A 59 -33.38 -29.24 20.52
CA PHE A 59 -33.93 -28.97 19.19
C PHE A 59 -33.89 -30.17 18.23
N GLU A 60 -33.11 -31.21 18.52
CA GLU A 60 -33.01 -32.42 17.68
C GLU A 60 -33.88 -33.56 18.19
N GLN A 61 -34.40 -33.46 19.40
CA GLN A 61 -35.17 -34.51 20.05
C GLN A 61 -36.66 -34.47 19.62
N ARG A 62 -37.20 -35.59 19.15
CA ARG A 62 -38.65 -35.84 19.10
C ARG A 62 -38.99 -37.06 19.91
N LEU A 63 -39.84 -36.88 20.92
CA LEU A 63 -40.42 -37.97 21.67
C LEU A 63 -41.75 -38.36 21.00
N ILE A 64 -41.86 -39.63 20.60
CA ILE A 64 -43.03 -40.20 19.98
C ILE A 64 -43.60 -41.27 20.91
N PHE A 65 -44.90 -41.19 21.19
CA PHE A 65 -45.62 -42.19 21.96
C PHE A 65 -46.90 -42.57 21.22
N ARG A 66 -47.12 -43.87 20.99
CA ARG A 66 -48.25 -44.41 20.20
C ARG A 66 -48.42 -43.76 18.82
N GLY A 67 -47.30 -43.50 18.13
CA GLY A 67 -47.30 -42.87 16.81
C GLY A 67 -47.62 -41.37 16.80
N LYS A 68 -47.76 -40.71 17.95
CA LYS A 68 -47.96 -39.26 18.07
C LYS A 68 -46.75 -38.58 18.69
N GLN A 69 -46.33 -37.47 18.08
CA GLN A 69 -45.27 -36.63 18.64
C GLN A 69 -45.80 -35.87 19.86
N LEU A 70 -45.08 -35.97 20.97
CA LEU A 70 -45.40 -35.27 22.21
C LEU A 70 -45.07 -33.77 22.09
N GLN A 71 -45.96 -32.93 22.61
CA GLN A 71 -45.80 -31.47 22.61
C GLN A 71 -45.15 -31.00 23.90
N TRP A 72 -44.30 -29.97 23.84
CA TRP A 72 -43.51 -29.50 24.98
C TRP A 72 -44.34 -29.08 26.20
N GLU A 73 -45.52 -28.53 25.96
CA GLU A 73 -46.43 -28.01 26.98
C GLU A 73 -47.24 -29.11 27.68
N GLN A 74 -47.24 -30.34 27.14
CA GLN A 74 -47.99 -31.44 27.71
C GLN A 74 -47.28 -32.01 28.94
N THR A 75 -48.06 -32.39 29.95
CA THR A 75 -47.55 -33.18 31.08
C THR A 75 -47.53 -34.67 30.75
N ILE A 76 -46.73 -35.45 31.49
CA ILE A 76 -46.65 -36.91 31.33
C ILE A 76 -48.02 -37.56 31.53
N ALA A 77 -48.83 -37.04 32.47
CA ALA A 77 -50.22 -37.48 32.67
C ALA A 77 -51.11 -37.19 31.44
N GLN A 78 -50.99 -36.01 30.83
CA GLN A 78 -51.74 -35.63 29.62
C GLN A 78 -51.35 -36.45 28.40
N CYS A 79 -50.10 -36.92 28.34
CA CYS A 79 -49.60 -37.80 27.28
C CYS A 79 -50.05 -39.26 27.43
N GLY A 80 -50.69 -39.62 28.55
CA GLY A 80 -51.11 -41.00 28.84
C GLY A 80 -49.94 -41.96 29.06
N ILE A 81 -48.78 -41.45 29.48
CA ILE A 81 -47.58 -42.24 29.77
C ILE A 81 -47.77 -42.90 31.14
N GLN A 82 -47.73 -44.24 31.17
CA GLN A 82 -47.88 -45.06 32.38
C GLN A 82 -46.54 -45.71 32.74
N ARG A 83 -46.50 -46.46 33.84
CA ARG A 83 -45.31 -47.25 34.19
C ARG A 83 -45.00 -48.28 33.10
N ASP A 84 -43.72 -48.49 32.84
CA ASP A 84 -43.15 -49.49 31.94
C ASP A 84 -43.48 -49.32 30.45
N VAL A 85 -43.95 -48.14 30.03
CA VAL A 85 -44.17 -47.85 28.60
C VAL A 85 -42.88 -47.45 27.90
N SER A 86 -42.79 -47.70 26.59
CA SER A 86 -41.66 -47.27 25.75
C SER A 86 -42.05 -46.08 24.88
N LEU A 87 -41.26 -45.01 24.93
CA LEU A 87 -41.29 -43.89 23.98
C LEU A 87 -40.19 -44.08 22.94
N GLU A 88 -40.40 -43.55 21.75
CA GLU A 88 -39.39 -43.52 20.70
C GLU A 88 -38.76 -42.12 20.65
N LEU A 89 -37.45 -42.04 20.80
CA LEU A 89 -36.68 -40.84 20.53
C LEU A 89 -36.21 -40.89 19.08
N VAL A 90 -36.75 -40.00 18.25
CA VAL A 90 -36.42 -39.85 16.84
C VAL A 90 -35.74 -38.49 16.62
N GLY A 91 -34.62 -38.48 15.90
CA GLY A 91 -33.98 -37.22 15.51
C GLY A 91 -34.89 -36.41 14.58
N ARG A 92 -34.98 -35.09 14.73
CA ARG A 92 -35.64 -34.23 13.72
C ARG A 92 -34.91 -34.40 12.38
N ILE A 93 -35.59 -34.95 11.38
CA ILE A 93 -35.15 -34.87 9.99
C ILE A 93 -35.24 -33.40 9.59
N ARG A 94 -34.10 -32.72 9.47
CA ARG A 94 -34.03 -31.41 8.83
C ARG A 94 -34.11 -31.65 7.32
N SER A 95 -35.01 -30.96 6.61
CA SER A 95 -34.87 -30.84 5.16
C SER A 95 -33.67 -29.93 4.90
N THR A 96 -32.51 -30.53 4.68
CA THR A 96 -31.32 -29.80 4.21
C THR A 96 -31.14 -30.11 2.73
N GLU A 97 -30.75 -29.12 1.93
CA GLU A 97 -30.40 -29.34 0.53
C GLU A 97 -29.10 -30.15 0.37
N HIS A 98 -28.36 -30.36 1.47
CA HIS A 98 -27.04 -30.96 1.51
C HIS A 98 -26.94 -32.03 2.62
N PRO A 99 -27.66 -33.17 2.49
CA PRO A 99 -27.73 -34.20 3.53
C PRO A 99 -26.38 -34.87 3.80
N GLN A 100 -25.54 -35.03 2.78
CA GLN A 100 -24.18 -35.58 2.92
C GLN A 100 -23.28 -34.68 3.77
N ALA A 101 -23.37 -33.36 3.60
CA ALA A 101 -22.59 -32.41 4.40
C ALA A 101 -23.03 -32.42 5.87
N TRP A 102 -24.34 -32.53 6.12
CA TRP A 102 -24.88 -32.68 7.48
C TRP A 102 -24.39 -33.97 8.15
N GLN A 103 -24.35 -35.07 7.40
CA GLN A 103 -23.88 -36.35 7.92
C GLN A 103 -22.41 -36.28 8.34
N VAL A 104 -21.53 -35.72 7.50
CA VAL A 104 -20.10 -35.56 7.82
C VAL A 104 -19.89 -34.71 9.08
N VAL A 105 -20.63 -33.61 9.21
CA VAL A 105 -20.56 -32.75 10.41
C VAL A 105 -21.06 -33.48 11.65
N ASN A 106 -22.14 -34.25 11.54
CA ASN A 106 -22.69 -35.02 12.66
C ASN A 106 -21.74 -36.15 13.09
N ASP A 107 -21.13 -36.85 12.14
CA ASP A 107 -20.14 -37.90 12.40
C ASP A 107 -18.92 -37.31 13.11
N MET A 108 -18.45 -36.14 12.68
CA MET A 108 -17.39 -35.40 13.36
C MET A 108 -17.80 -35.00 14.79
N VAL A 109 -18.99 -34.44 14.98
CA VAL A 109 -19.50 -34.05 16.30
C VAL A 109 -19.57 -35.25 17.24
N ASN A 110 -20.00 -36.42 16.76
CA ASN A 110 -20.03 -37.65 17.55
C ASN A 110 -18.62 -38.09 17.98
N VAL A 111 -17.66 -38.09 17.06
CA VAL A 111 -16.26 -38.42 17.38
C VAL A 111 -15.69 -37.46 18.45
N VAL A 112 -15.99 -36.16 18.35
CA VAL A 112 -15.54 -35.19 19.35
C VAL A 112 -16.27 -35.38 20.70
N TYR A 113 -17.54 -35.76 20.71
CA TYR A 113 -18.25 -36.11 21.93
C TYR A 113 -17.69 -37.36 22.61
N ASP A 114 -17.33 -38.38 21.82
CA ASP A 114 -16.71 -39.60 22.33
C ASP A 114 -15.36 -39.29 22.99
N LEU A 115 -14.58 -38.37 22.42
CA LEU A 115 -13.35 -37.84 23.04
C LEU A 115 -13.61 -37.05 24.33
N CYS A 116 -14.65 -36.21 24.36
CA CYS A 116 -15.06 -35.51 25.58
C CYS A 116 -15.49 -36.49 26.70
N ARG A 117 -15.97 -37.68 26.34
CA ARG A 117 -16.42 -38.75 27.26
C ARG A 117 -15.34 -39.80 27.57
N GLN A 118 -14.10 -39.59 27.12
CA GLN A 118 -12.98 -40.54 27.28
C GLN A 118 -13.21 -41.93 26.68
N GLN A 119 -13.99 -42.05 25.61
CA GLN A 119 -14.05 -43.30 24.86
C GLN A 119 -12.79 -43.45 23.99
N PRO A 120 -12.22 -44.67 23.88
CA PRO A 120 -11.02 -44.90 23.09
C PRO A 120 -11.35 -44.75 21.60
N VAL A 121 -10.81 -43.70 20.99
CA VAL A 121 -10.87 -43.47 19.54
C VAL A 121 -9.43 -43.52 19.02
N GLU A 122 -9.08 -44.56 18.26
CA GLU A 122 -7.78 -44.64 17.59
C GLU A 122 -7.61 -43.50 16.58
N GLU A 123 -6.44 -42.86 16.60
CA GLU A 123 -6.08 -41.76 15.69
C GLU A 123 -7.10 -40.60 15.61
N ALA A 124 -7.82 -40.34 16.69
CA ALA A 124 -8.89 -39.33 16.73
C ALA A 124 -8.59 -37.97 16.06
N PRO A 125 -7.42 -37.31 16.25
CA PRO A 125 -7.09 -36.07 15.53
C PRO A 125 -7.04 -36.23 14.01
N LYS A 126 -6.57 -37.38 13.50
CA LYS A 126 -6.55 -37.64 12.05
C LYS A 126 -7.95 -37.85 11.50
N THR A 127 -8.80 -38.57 12.26
CA THR A 127 -10.20 -38.82 11.90
C THR A 127 -11.01 -37.53 11.86
N VAL A 128 -10.87 -36.65 12.85
CA VAL A 128 -11.56 -35.35 12.85
C VAL A 128 -11.06 -34.47 11.71
N LYS A 129 -9.75 -34.43 11.44
CA LYS A 129 -9.20 -33.68 10.30
C LYS A 129 -9.66 -34.20 8.93
N SER A 130 -9.77 -35.52 8.76
CA SER A 130 -10.24 -36.11 7.49
C SER A 130 -11.71 -35.77 7.24
N LEU A 131 -12.54 -35.79 8.29
CA LEU A 131 -13.94 -35.39 8.23
C LEU A 131 -14.10 -33.89 7.91
N LEU A 132 -13.30 -33.02 8.54
CA LEU A 132 -13.27 -31.58 8.22
C LEU A 132 -12.84 -31.32 6.77
N THR A 133 -11.83 -32.05 6.29
CA THR A 133 -11.35 -31.95 4.90
C THR A 133 -12.41 -32.44 3.91
N SER A 134 -13.10 -33.52 4.24
CA SER A 134 -14.22 -34.07 3.46
C SER A 134 -15.41 -33.09 3.41
N TYR A 135 -15.69 -32.41 4.53
CA TYR A 135 -16.73 -31.38 4.56
C TYR A 135 -16.40 -30.20 3.64
N ILE A 136 -15.16 -29.69 3.67
CA ILE A 136 -14.72 -28.61 2.78
C ILE A 136 -14.72 -29.04 1.31
N SER A 137 -14.29 -30.28 1.00
CA SER A 137 -14.32 -30.78 -0.38
C SER A 137 -15.75 -30.91 -0.92
N LEU A 138 -16.72 -31.31 -0.08
CA LEU A 138 -18.14 -31.33 -0.44
C LEU A 138 -18.66 -29.93 -0.77
N ALA A 139 -18.22 -28.89 -0.05
CA ALA A 139 -18.55 -27.50 -0.34
C ALA A 139 -17.95 -26.97 -1.65
N LEU A 140 -16.85 -27.60 -2.13
CA LEU A 140 -16.12 -27.23 -3.34
C LEU A 140 -16.53 -28.03 -4.60
N THR A 141 -17.42 -29.03 -4.46
CA THR A 141 -17.82 -29.85 -5.63
C THR A 141 -18.56 -29.01 -6.69
N PRO A 142 -18.15 -29.07 -7.97
CA PRO A 142 -18.69 -28.18 -8.99
C PRO A 142 -20.14 -28.56 -9.31
N LYS A 143 -21.09 -27.71 -8.90
CA LYS A 143 -22.42 -27.69 -9.51
C LYS A 143 -22.51 -26.54 -10.53
N PRO A 144 -23.30 -26.67 -11.61
CA PRO A 144 -23.24 -25.76 -12.77
C PRO A 144 -23.64 -24.31 -12.50
N LYS A 145 -24.13 -24.00 -11.30
CA LYS A 145 -24.40 -22.65 -10.78
C LYS A 145 -24.25 -22.71 -9.25
N LEU A 146 -23.05 -22.46 -8.71
CA LEU A 146 -22.93 -22.13 -7.29
C LEU A 146 -23.20 -20.63 -7.16
N ASP A 147 -24.41 -20.29 -6.73
CA ASP A 147 -24.79 -18.96 -6.25
C ASP A 147 -24.31 -18.75 -4.80
N ALA A 148 -24.16 -17.49 -4.37
CA ALA A 148 -23.80 -17.15 -2.99
C ALA A 148 -24.79 -17.73 -1.94
N ASP A 149 -26.02 -18.03 -2.38
CA ASP A 149 -27.08 -18.61 -1.55
C ASP A 149 -26.79 -20.08 -1.19
N SER A 150 -26.34 -20.91 -2.14
CA SER A 150 -25.94 -22.30 -1.85
C SER A 150 -24.72 -22.38 -0.92
N ALA A 151 -23.74 -21.48 -1.10
CA ALA A 151 -22.60 -21.33 -0.18
C ALA A 151 -23.05 -21.03 1.26
N THR A 152 -23.98 -20.08 1.40
CA THR A 152 -24.54 -19.67 2.69
C THR A 152 -25.31 -20.82 3.34
N SER A 153 -26.01 -21.63 2.56
CA SER A 153 -26.68 -22.86 3.01
C SER A 153 -25.68 -23.91 3.53
N TYR A 154 -24.58 -24.16 2.81
CA TYR A 154 -23.53 -25.09 3.23
C TYR A 154 -22.85 -24.66 4.53
N PHE A 155 -22.28 -23.46 4.61
CA PHE A 155 -21.62 -22.98 5.84
C PHE A 155 -22.61 -22.77 7.00
N GLY A 156 -23.87 -22.45 6.67
CA GLY A 156 -24.98 -22.46 7.61
C GLY A 156 -25.18 -23.81 8.29
N ILE A 157 -24.86 -24.94 7.65
CA ILE A 157 -24.89 -26.26 8.30
C ILE A 157 -23.85 -26.32 9.43
N PHE A 158 -22.62 -25.88 9.19
CA PHE A 158 -21.56 -25.92 10.19
C PHE A 158 -21.86 -24.96 11.37
N ILE A 159 -22.28 -23.73 11.08
CA ILE A 159 -22.62 -22.72 12.11
C ILE A 159 -23.83 -23.17 12.95
N ASN A 160 -24.87 -23.71 12.32
CA ASN A 160 -26.08 -24.16 13.02
C ASN A 160 -25.96 -25.59 13.58
N SER A 161 -24.78 -26.21 13.46
CA SER A 161 -24.45 -27.47 14.12
C SER A 161 -23.75 -27.21 15.45
N ALA A 162 -23.75 -28.19 16.34
CA ALA A 162 -22.98 -28.10 17.58
C ALA A 162 -21.45 -28.12 17.36
N ALA A 163 -20.96 -28.28 16.12
CA ALA A 163 -19.54 -28.43 15.78
C ALA A 163 -18.62 -27.41 16.46
N ILE A 164 -18.91 -26.12 16.30
CA ILE A 164 -18.07 -25.03 16.85
C ILE A 164 -18.03 -25.14 18.38
N SER A 165 -19.19 -25.22 19.02
CA SER A 165 -19.29 -25.32 20.48
C SER A 165 -18.58 -26.55 21.05
N VAL A 166 -18.70 -27.70 20.37
CA VAL A 166 -18.14 -28.98 20.81
C VAL A 166 -16.62 -29.02 20.63
N LEU A 167 -16.09 -28.46 19.54
CA LEU A 167 -14.64 -28.30 19.34
C LEU A 167 -14.02 -27.35 20.37
N VAL A 168 -14.69 -26.23 20.68
CA VAL A 168 -14.21 -25.32 21.74
C VAL A 168 -14.32 -25.97 23.12
N THR A 169 -15.36 -26.76 23.38
CA THR A 169 -15.50 -27.51 24.63
C THR A 169 -14.39 -28.56 24.78
N LEU A 170 -14.01 -29.24 23.69
CA LEU A 170 -12.86 -30.14 23.67
C LEU A 170 -11.55 -29.38 23.94
N TYR A 171 -11.42 -28.13 23.50
CA TYR A 171 -10.24 -27.30 23.76
C TYR A 171 -10.10 -26.88 25.23
N VAL A 172 -11.22 -26.49 25.87
CA VAL A 172 -11.26 -26.04 27.27
C VAL A 172 -11.33 -27.21 28.26
N SER A 173 -11.45 -28.44 27.75
CA SER A 173 -11.51 -29.67 28.56
C SER A 173 -10.25 -29.84 29.45
N PRO A 174 -10.42 -30.29 30.71
CA PRO A 174 -9.30 -30.50 31.64
C PRO A 174 -8.43 -31.74 31.30
N TYR A 175 -8.84 -32.56 30.33
CA TYR A 175 -8.16 -33.81 29.97
C TYR A 175 -6.93 -33.60 29.06
N LYS A 176 -5.83 -34.28 29.39
CA LYS A 176 -4.55 -34.24 28.63
C LYS A 176 -4.74 -34.74 27.19
N GLY A 177 -4.26 -33.99 26.21
CA GLY A 177 -4.30 -34.33 24.77
C GLY A 177 -5.56 -33.86 24.02
N ASN A 178 -6.67 -33.60 24.74
CA ASN A 178 -7.89 -33.04 24.13
C ASN A 178 -7.67 -31.60 23.64
N LYS A 179 -6.94 -30.79 24.42
CA LYS A 179 -6.55 -29.43 24.05
C LYS A 179 -5.76 -29.39 22.73
N ASP A 180 -4.71 -30.21 22.61
CA ASP A 180 -3.86 -30.26 21.42
C ASP A 180 -4.62 -30.80 20.19
N THR A 181 -5.52 -31.77 20.42
CA THR A 181 -6.39 -32.31 19.36
C THR A 181 -7.32 -31.23 18.82
N ALA A 182 -7.99 -30.48 19.70
CA ALA A 182 -8.87 -29.39 19.33
C ALA A 182 -8.13 -28.25 18.63
N ASP A 183 -6.96 -27.83 19.17
CA ASP A 183 -6.10 -26.81 18.55
C ASP A 183 -5.74 -27.20 17.11
N SER A 184 -5.26 -28.43 16.93
CA SER A 184 -4.84 -28.94 15.63
C SER A 184 -5.99 -29.03 14.63
N CYS A 185 -7.20 -29.39 15.08
CA CYS A 185 -8.38 -29.49 14.21
C CYS A 185 -8.92 -28.12 13.80
N ILE A 186 -8.99 -27.17 14.73
CA ILE A 186 -9.48 -25.81 14.45
C ILE A 186 -8.52 -25.08 13.50
N ARG A 187 -7.20 -25.17 13.74
CA ARG A 187 -6.18 -24.61 12.83
C ARG A 187 -6.25 -25.22 11.44
N HIS A 188 -6.39 -26.54 11.36
CA HIS A 188 -6.52 -27.26 10.08
C HIS A 188 -7.74 -26.78 9.30
N PHE A 189 -8.90 -26.67 9.95
CA PHE A 189 -10.13 -26.22 9.29
C PHE A 189 -10.00 -24.80 8.72
N LEU A 190 -9.53 -23.83 9.52
CA LEU A 190 -9.40 -22.44 9.07
C LEU A 190 -8.33 -22.29 7.96
N ASN A 191 -7.22 -23.03 8.05
CA ASN A 191 -6.22 -23.05 6.98
C ASN A 191 -6.77 -23.65 5.69
N CYS A 192 -7.51 -24.76 5.77
CA CYS A 192 -8.17 -25.33 4.60
C CYS A 192 -9.20 -24.37 3.98
N CYS A 193 -9.93 -23.61 4.79
CA CYS A 193 -10.81 -22.55 4.28
C CYS A 193 -10.02 -21.48 3.53
N ARG A 194 -8.85 -21.08 4.02
CA ARG A 194 -8.00 -20.05 3.39
C ARG A 194 -7.33 -20.51 2.09
N THR A 195 -6.88 -21.77 2.03
CA THR A 195 -6.13 -22.27 0.87
C THR A 195 -7.01 -22.81 -0.25
N SER A 196 -8.18 -23.35 0.11
CA SER A 196 -8.97 -24.17 -0.81
C SER A 196 -10.23 -23.47 -1.31
N LEU A 197 -10.71 -22.41 -0.63
CA LEU A 197 -11.91 -21.69 -1.04
C LEU A 197 -11.56 -20.51 -1.97
N SER A 198 -12.42 -20.27 -2.97
CA SER A 198 -12.37 -19.03 -3.76
C SER A 198 -12.86 -17.83 -2.93
N LYS A 199 -12.46 -16.61 -3.33
CA LYS A 199 -12.82 -15.34 -2.64
C LYS A 199 -14.32 -15.19 -2.33
N ILE A 200 -15.20 -15.75 -3.17
CA ILE A 200 -16.67 -15.71 -3.01
C ILE A 200 -17.13 -16.37 -1.68
N PHE A 201 -16.36 -17.31 -1.12
CA PHE A 201 -16.71 -17.99 0.13
C PHE A 201 -16.05 -17.38 1.37
N HIS A 202 -15.17 -16.38 1.21
CA HIS A 202 -14.45 -15.77 2.34
C HIS A 202 -15.43 -15.12 3.33
N THR A 203 -16.54 -14.54 2.88
CA THR A 203 -17.61 -14.02 3.75
C THR A 203 -18.20 -15.08 4.68
N GLN A 204 -18.43 -16.30 4.18
CA GLN A 204 -18.98 -17.38 5.02
C GLN A 204 -17.91 -17.99 5.94
N ALA A 205 -16.66 -18.09 5.49
CA ALA A 205 -15.54 -18.50 6.33
C ALA A 205 -15.29 -17.49 7.48
N ALA A 206 -15.42 -16.19 7.21
CA ALA A 206 -15.35 -15.13 8.22
C ALA A 206 -16.42 -15.33 9.31
N ARG A 207 -17.65 -15.71 8.96
CA ARG A 207 -18.71 -16.00 9.96
C ARG A 207 -18.36 -17.18 10.86
N VAL A 208 -17.78 -18.24 10.31
CA VAL A 208 -17.34 -19.38 11.13
C VAL A 208 -16.19 -18.97 12.07
N ALA A 209 -15.20 -18.22 11.56
CA ALA A 209 -14.09 -17.72 12.36
C ALA A 209 -14.58 -16.77 13.48
N LEU A 210 -15.55 -15.92 13.18
CA LEU A 210 -16.20 -15.02 14.15
C LEU A 210 -16.85 -15.80 15.30
N GLU A 211 -17.56 -16.88 15.01
CA GLU A 211 -18.16 -17.72 16.04
C GLU A 211 -17.10 -18.44 16.89
N PHE A 212 -16.03 -18.98 16.27
CA PHE A 212 -14.89 -19.51 17.03
C PHE A 212 -14.30 -18.46 17.98
N CYS A 213 -14.09 -17.23 17.51
CA CYS A 213 -13.62 -16.13 18.35
C CYS A 213 -14.58 -15.84 19.52
N LYS A 214 -15.90 -15.79 19.29
CA LYS A 214 -16.91 -15.56 20.34
C LYS A 214 -16.88 -16.65 21.42
N PHE A 215 -16.81 -17.92 21.03
CA PHE A 215 -16.77 -19.05 21.97
C PHE A 215 -15.42 -19.13 22.72
N LEU A 216 -14.29 -18.98 22.02
CA LEU A 216 -12.96 -19.01 22.63
C LEU A 216 -12.72 -17.83 23.58
N ARG A 217 -13.24 -16.63 23.26
CA ARG A 217 -13.17 -15.47 24.14
C ARG A 217 -13.83 -15.72 25.50
N ARG A 218 -14.95 -16.47 25.51
CA ARG A 218 -15.65 -16.84 26.75
C ARG A 218 -15.00 -18.02 27.49
N GLY A 219 -14.43 -18.97 26.75
CA GLY A 219 -13.91 -20.23 27.32
C GLY A 219 -12.43 -20.20 27.72
N ALA A 220 -11.56 -19.63 26.88
CA ALA A 220 -10.10 -19.64 27.03
C ALA A 220 -9.51 -18.26 27.35
N GLY A 221 -10.18 -17.18 26.93
CA GLY A 221 -9.74 -15.79 27.14
C GLY A 221 -9.05 -15.17 25.92
N THR A 222 -8.80 -13.86 25.98
CA THR A 222 -8.31 -13.03 24.86
C THR A 222 -6.81 -13.18 24.59
N HIS A 223 -6.04 -13.71 25.53
CA HIS A 223 -4.60 -13.96 25.37
C HIS A 223 -4.28 -15.40 24.95
N ASP A 224 -5.28 -16.23 24.69
CA ASP A 224 -5.07 -17.62 24.31
C ASP A 224 -4.52 -17.74 22.87
N PRO A 225 -3.48 -18.57 22.62
CA PRO A 225 -2.86 -18.71 21.29
C PRO A 225 -3.80 -19.18 20.17
N LEU A 226 -4.85 -19.94 20.50
CA LEU A 226 -5.85 -20.37 19.53
C LEU A 226 -6.84 -19.26 19.24
N TYR A 227 -7.22 -18.47 20.25
CA TYR A 227 -8.04 -17.26 20.05
C TYR A 227 -7.33 -16.26 19.14
N LEU A 228 -6.05 -15.96 19.40
CA LEU A 228 -5.24 -15.06 18.58
C LEU A 228 -5.16 -15.55 17.13
N PHE A 229 -4.95 -16.85 16.92
CA PHE A 229 -4.95 -17.45 15.57
C PHE A 229 -6.31 -17.31 14.87
N CYS A 230 -7.42 -17.56 15.57
CA CYS A 230 -8.76 -17.40 15.01
C CYS A 230 -9.06 -15.94 14.66
N ARG A 231 -8.61 -15.00 15.50
CA ARG A 231 -8.76 -13.56 15.29
C ARG A 231 -8.00 -13.08 14.05
N THR A 232 -6.75 -13.50 13.88
CA THR A 232 -5.96 -13.20 12.67
C THR A 232 -6.54 -13.86 11.42
N SER A 233 -7.04 -15.11 11.55
CA SER A 233 -7.72 -15.79 10.44
C SER A 233 -9.00 -15.06 10.03
N LEU A 234 -9.78 -14.57 11.00
CA LEU A 234 -10.97 -13.75 10.77
C LEU A 234 -10.61 -12.47 10.00
N GLY A 235 -9.58 -11.74 10.42
CA GLY A 235 -9.08 -10.57 9.71
C GLY A 235 -8.73 -10.88 8.25
N GLY A 236 -7.97 -11.96 8.01
CA GLY A 236 -7.61 -12.37 6.64
C GLY A 236 -8.80 -12.77 5.76
N PHE A 237 -9.89 -13.28 6.33
CA PHE A 237 -11.12 -13.53 5.57
C PHE A 237 -11.92 -12.25 5.30
N LEU A 238 -11.81 -11.24 6.18
CA LEU A 238 -12.52 -9.96 6.05
C LEU A 238 -11.94 -9.05 4.97
N GLU A 239 -10.66 -9.18 4.63
CA GLU A 239 -10.03 -8.41 3.54
C GLU A 239 -10.74 -8.57 2.19
N ASP A 240 -11.34 -9.75 1.94
CA ASP A 240 -12.03 -10.10 0.69
C ASP A 240 -13.57 -10.20 0.85
N ALA A 241 -14.13 -9.97 2.05
CA ALA A 241 -15.54 -10.23 2.35
C ALA A 241 -16.45 -8.99 2.22
N GLU A 242 -17.71 -9.22 1.84
CA GLU A 242 -18.77 -8.20 1.85
C GLU A 242 -19.33 -8.03 3.28
N VAL A 243 -19.43 -6.78 3.77
CA VAL A 243 -19.85 -6.43 5.14
C VAL A 243 -21.02 -5.45 5.11
N SER A 244 -21.98 -5.58 6.04
CA SER A 244 -23.20 -4.74 6.11
C SER A 244 -23.46 -4.17 7.51
N LEU A 245 -24.20 -3.05 7.55
CA LEU A 245 -24.58 -2.30 8.75
C LEU A 245 -25.98 -2.60 9.30
N ALA A 246 -26.81 -3.36 8.58
CA ALA A 246 -28.22 -3.51 8.92
C ALA A 246 -28.42 -4.37 10.18
N SER A 247 -29.41 -4.01 11.02
CA SER A 247 -29.82 -4.84 12.16
C SER A 247 -30.51 -6.13 11.68
N SER A 248 -30.45 -7.16 12.52
CA SER A 248 -30.84 -8.55 12.25
C SER A 248 -32.33 -8.81 11.91
N GLU A 249 -33.14 -7.78 11.67
CA GLU A 249 -34.60 -7.92 11.47
C GLU A 249 -35.04 -7.86 10.00
N ASP A 250 -34.19 -7.45 9.05
CA ASP A 250 -34.52 -7.49 7.62
C ASP A 250 -34.22 -8.88 7.02
N GLN A 251 -35.29 -9.56 6.60
CA GLN A 251 -35.26 -10.95 6.12
C GLN A 251 -34.43 -11.19 4.84
N ASN A 252 -33.89 -10.14 4.23
CA ASN A 252 -33.10 -10.17 2.99
C ASN A 252 -31.58 -10.29 3.17
N PHE A 253 -31.04 -10.28 4.41
CA PHE A 253 -29.58 -10.24 4.64
C PHE A 253 -28.97 -11.52 5.24
N LYS A 254 -29.62 -12.68 5.04
CA LYS A 254 -29.07 -13.98 5.46
C LYS A 254 -27.75 -14.25 4.73
N GLY A 255 -26.61 -13.85 5.31
CA GLY A 255 -25.30 -14.17 4.73
C GLY A 255 -24.14 -13.27 5.11
N LEU A 256 -24.36 -12.06 5.63
CA LEU A 256 -23.30 -11.05 5.83
C LEU A 256 -22.77 -10.99 7.28
N VAL A 257 -21.55 -10.48 7.45
CA VAL A 257 -20.98 -10.12 8.76
C VAL A 257 -21.46 -8.73 9.15
N LEU A 258 -21.92 -8.56 10.38
CA LEU A 258 -22.39 -7.27 10.90
C LEU A 258 -21.21 -6.44 11.41
N VAL A 259 -21.18 -5.15 11.08
CA VAL A 259 -20.17 -4.20 11.60
C VAL A 259 -20.12 -4.20 13.14
N GLN A 260 -21.27 -4.32 13.81
CA GLN A 260 -21.38 -4.38 15.26
C GLN A 260 -20.64 -5.58 15.88
N ASP A 261 -20.59 -6.72 15.18
CA ASP A 261 -19.87 -7.90 15.63
C ASP A 261 -18.34 -7.71 15.57
N LEU A 262 -17.85 -6.72 14.81
CA LEU A 262 -16.42 -6.44 14.63
C LEU A 262 -15.86 -5.46 15.67
N PHE A 263 -16.70 -4.54 16.17
CA PHE A 263 -16.31 -3.53 17.16
C PHE A 263 -15.62 -4.07 18.42
N PRO A 264 -16.06 -5.20 19.03
CA PRO A 264 -15.38 -5.77 20.18
C PRO A 264 -13.91 -6.16 19.91
N PHE A 265 -13.55 -6.48 18.67
CA PHE A 265 -12.17 -6.79 18.27
C PHE A 265 -11.37 -5.51 18.03
N VAL A 266 -11.98 -4.50 17.39
CA VAL A 266 -11.38 -3.16 17.23
C VAL A 266 -11.03 -2.56 18.59
N ARG A 267 -11.94 -2.63 19.57
CA ARG A 267 -11.72 -2.15 20.95
C ARG A 267 -10.55 -2.87 21.63
N GLU A 268 -10.55 -4.19 21.58
CA GLU A 268 -9.50 -5.02 22.18
C GLU A 268 -8.12 -4.72 21.60
N LEU A 269 -8.04 -4.57 20.27
CA LEU A 269 -6.81 -4.24 19.57
C LEU A 269 -6.34 -2.81 19.83
N ALA A 270 -7.27 -1.85 19.81
CA ALA A 270 -7.00 -0.46 20.13
C ALA A 270 -6.40 -0.32 21.53
N ASP A 271 -7.00 -0.93 22.54
CA ASP A 271 -6.53 -0.87 23.92
C ASP A 271 -5.12 -1.49 24.05
N SER A 272 -4.90 -2.64 23.41
CA SER A 272 -3.59 -3.29 23.34
C SER A 272 -2.53 -2.39 22.68
N LEU A 273 -2.87 -1.74 21.57
CA LEU A 273 -1.97 -0.83 20.86
C LEU A 273 -1.68 0.41 21.69
N LEU A 274 -2.68 1.04 22.31
CA LEU A 274 -2.50 2.22 23.18
C LEU A 274 -1.60 1.92 24.38
N ILE A 275 -1.68 0.73 24.98
CA ILE A 275 -0.83 0.35 26.12
C ILE A 275 0.62 0.10 25.67
N ASN A 276 0.80 -0.63 24.57
CA ASN A 276 2.09 -1.17 24.18
C ASN A 276 2.88 -0.28 23.19
N LEU A 277 2.29 0.78 22.63
CA LEU A 277 2.97 1.66 21.68
C LEU A 277 4.19 2.35 22.30
N GLU A 278 4.03 2.90 23.51
CA GLU A 278 5.13 3.61 24.17
C GLU A 278 6.25 2.67 24.62
N SER A 279 5.91 1.48 25.11
CA SER A 279 6.90 0.48 25.54
C SER A 279 7.67 -0.12 24.36
N SER A 280 7.14 -0.04 23.14
CA SER A 280 7.85 -0.47 21.92
C SER A 280 9.11 0.36 21.63
N ILE A 281 9.16 1.60 22.11
CA ILE A 281 10.35 2.48 21.99
C ILE A 281 11.44 2.01 22.97
N ASP A 282 11.05 1.47 24.12
CA ASP A 282 11.97 1.07 25.18
C ASP A 282 12.46 -0.39 25.05
N SER A 283 11.67 -1.26 24.40
CA SER A 283 12.04 -2.67 24.20
C SER A 283 11.62 -3.19 22.82
N PRO A 284 12.55 -3.37 21.87
CA PRO A 284 12.22 -3.83 20.51
C PRO A 284 11.75 -5.29 20.44
N SER A 285 11.91 -6.09 21.50
CA SER A 285 11.40 -7.47 21.58
C SER A 285 9.87 -7.56 21.57
N LEU A 286 9.18 -6.46 21.92
CA LEU A 286 7.72 -6.36 21.89
C LEU A 286 7.15 -6.04 20.50
N ALA A 287 8.00 -5.75 19.50
CA ALA A 287 7.55 -5.24 18.21
C ALA A 287 6.89 -6.29 17.30
N CYS A 288 7.30 -7.57 17.36
CA CYS A 288 6.70 -8.63 16.54
C CYS A 288 5.22 -8.91 16.89
N PRO A 289 4.83 -9.09 18.18
CA PRO A 289 3.43 -9.22 18.55
C PRO A 289 2.59 -7.98 18.20
N LEU A 290 3.18 -6.78 18.28
CA LEU A 290 2.55 -5.52 17.90
C LEU A 290 2.26 -5.46 16.39
N LEU A 291 3.15 -5.97 15.54
CA LEU A 291 2.95 -5.99 14.08
C LEU A 291 1.73 -6.81 13.69
N THR A 292 1.57 -8.00 14.28
CA THR A 292 0.37 -8.84 14.06
C THR A 292 -0.89 -8.13 14.54
N ASN A 293 -0.84 -7.45 15.68
CA ASN A 293 -1.98 -6.71 16.20
C ASN A 293 -2.36 -5.51 15.31
N ILE A 294 -1.41 -4.82 14.67
CA ILE A 294 -1.70 -3.76 13.70
C ILE A 294 -2.29 -4.33 12.43
N GLY A 295 -1.72 -5.41 11.89
CA GLY A 295 -2.28 -6.10 10.72
C GLY A 295 -3.72 -6.53 10.96
N ASP A 296 -4.00 -7.15 12.10
CA ASP A 296 -5.36 -7.49 12.52
C ASP A 296 -6.22 -6.23 12.67
N PHE A 297 -5.72 -5.17 13.29
CA PHE A 297 -6.46 -3.90 13.49
C PHE A 297 -6.86 -3.27 12.16
N THR A 298 -5.95 -3.21 11.19
CA THR A 298 -6.23 -2.78 9.81
C THR A 298 -7.30 -3.67 9.18
N ALA A 299 -7.16 -4.99 9.26
CA ALA A 299 -8.11 -5.94 8.68
C ALA A 299 -9.54 -5.81 9.24
N PHE A 300 -9.69 -5.41 10.52
CA PHE A 300 -11.00 -5.10 11.10
C PHE A 300 -11.49 -3.68 10.78
N LEU A 301 -10.61 -2.69 10.64
CA LEU A 301 -11.00 -1.31 10.34
C LEU A 301 -11.49 -1.11 8.91
N VAL A 302 -10.89 -1.78 7.93
CA VAL A 302 -11.29 -1.68 6.52
C VAL A 302 -12.79 -1.95 6.31
N PRO A 303 -13.35 -3.10 6.74
CA PRO A 303 -14.78 -3.37 6.57
C PRO A 303 -15.67 -2.44 7.41
N VAL A 304 -15.22 -2.03 8.61
CA VAL A 304 -15.95 -1.08 9.46
C VAL A 304 -16.08 0.29 8.77
N ARG A 305 -14.99 0.79 8.18
CA ARG A 305 -14.97 2.03 7.40
C ARG A 305 -15.89 1.94 6.19
N THR A 306 -15.74 0.88 5.37
CA THR A 306 -16.57 0.68 4.18
C THR A 306 -18.04 0.66 4.52
N GLY A 307 -18.41 0.01 5.64
CA GLY A 307 -19.75 0.10 6.20
C GLY A 307 -20.14 1.56 6.44
N ILE A 308 -19.43 2.27 7.32
CA ILE A 308 -19.78 3.65 7.71
C ILE A 308 -19.93 4.58 6.50
N GLU A 309 -19.04 4.48 5.49
CA GLU A 309 -19.11 5.25 4.24
C GLU A 309 -20.41 4.98 3.45
N GLN A 310 -20.81 3.71 3.33
CA GLN A 310 -22.07 3.34 2.67
C GLN A 310 -23.28 3.90 3.43
N HIS A 311 -23.27 3.89 4.77
CA HIS A 311 -24.33 4.51 5.57
C HIS A 311 -24.41 6.03 5.40
N GLN A 312 -23.26 6.71 5.35
CA GLN A 312 -23.20 8.15 5.12
C GLN A 312 -23.72 8.53 3.73
N ALA A 313 -23.42 7.74 2.69
CA ALA A 313 -23.95 7.92 1.34
C ALA A 313 -25.49 7.76 1.29
N LEU A 314 -26.03 6.80 2.04
CA LEU A 314 -27.49 6.59 2.18
C LEU A 314 -28.18 7.73 2.95
N ARG A 315 -27.50 8.34 3.93
CA ARG A 315 -27.99 9.49 4.71
C ARG A 315 -28.24 10.74 3.85
N GLY A 316 -27.54 10.88 2.73
CA GLY A 316 -27.77 11.96 1.76
C GLY A 316 -29.09 11.84 0.98
N CYS A 317 -29.77 10.70 1.04
CA CYS A 317 -30.94 10.40 0.20
C CYS A 317 -32.29 10.28 0.94
N VAL A 318 -32.38 10.42 2.27
CA VAL A 318 -33.63 10.15 3.02
C VAL A 318 -33.98 11.24 4.06
N PRO A 319 -35.25 11.73 4.13
CA PRO A 319 -35.67 12.75 5.09
C PRO A 319 -35.70 12.28 6.56
N TYR A 320 -35.40 13.20 7.47
CA TYR A 320 -35.11 13.06 8.91
C TYR A 320 -36.14 12.35 9.83
N HIS A 321 -37.32 11.91 9.36
CA HIS A 321 -38.42 11.52 10.25
C HIS A 321 -38.61 10.01 10.53
N LYS A 322 -37.63 9.15 10.26
CA LYS A 322 -37.71 7.69 10.55
C LYS A 322 -36.51 7.08 11.29
N LEU A 323 -35.65 7.87 11.94
CA LEU A 323 -34.35 7.40 12.45
C LEU A 323 -34.24 7.17 13.97
N ASP A 324 -35.36 7.01 14.69
CA ASP A 324 -35.35 6.82 16.16
C ASP A 324 -35.03 5.36 16.60
N ARG A 325 -34.48 4.51 15.72
CA ARG A 325 -34.10 3.10 16.00
C ARG A 325 -32.64 2.73 15.70
N ASN A 326 -31.77 3.70 15.38
CA ASN A 326 -30.36 3.50 14.99
C ASN A 326 -29.32 3.91 16.06
N GLY A 327 -29.70 3.97 17.35
CA GLY A 327 -28.80 4.39 18.45
C GLY A 327 -27.48 3.59 18.53
N LEU A 328 -27.54 2.29 18.19
CA LEU A 328 -26.44 1.36 17.87
C LEU A 328 -25.22 2.04 17.22
N VAL A 329 -25.43 2.34 15.95
CA VAL A 329 -24.42 2.82 14.98
C VAL A 329 -23.84 4.18 15.34
N VAL A 330 -24.56 5.01 16.11
CA VAL A 330 -24.07 6.33 16.52
C VAL A 330 -23.00 6.22 17.61
N GLU A 331 -23.22 5.38 18.63
CA GLU A 331 -22.24 5.14 19.71
C GLU A 331 -20.92 4.57 19.16
N GLU A 332 -21.02 3.75 18.12
CA GLU A 332 -19.90 3.07 17.47
C GLU A 332 -19.06 4.04 16.61
N ILE A 333 -19.70 4.97 15.90
CA ILE A 333 -19.02 6.06 15.16
C ILE A 333 -18.36 7.05 16.12
N GLU A 334 -19.02 7.39 17.23
CA GLU A 334 -18.46 8.26 18.28
C GLU A 334 -17.24 7.61 18.95
N TYR A 335 -17.30 6.31 19.25
CA TYR A 335 -16.17 5.56 19.79
C TYR A 335 -14.97 5.60 18.85
N LEU A 336 -15.15 5.37 17.53
CA LEU A 336 -14.06 5.46 16.56
C LEU A 336 -13.45 6.87 16.49
N HIS A 337 -14.25 7.92 16.63
CA HIS A 337 -13.73 9.28 16.68
C HIS A 337 -12.88 9.50 17.94
N LEU A 338 -13.35 9.04 19.10
CA LEU A 338 -12.59 9.11 20.35
C LEU A 338 -11.27 8.33 20.24
N LEU A 339 -11.33 7.11 19.71
CA LEU A 339 -10.18 6.25 19.47
C LEU A 339 -9.17 6.94 18.54
N TYR A 340 -9.61 7.51 17.44
CA TYR A 340 -8.77 8.27 16.52
C TYR A 340 -7.99 9.37 17.25
N ASN A 341 -8.68 10.18 18.07
CA ASN A 341 -8.01 11.26 18.81
C ASN A 341 -7.01 10.70 19.85
N GLN A 342 -7.36 9.63 20.57
CA GLN A 342 -6.47 9.00 21.55
C GLN A 342 -5.22 8.42 20.91
N MET A 343 -5.39 7.67 19.81
CA MET A 343 -4.31 7.04 19.06
C MET A 343 -3.37 8.11 18.45
N LEU A 344 -3.94 9.17 17.89
CA LEU A 344 -3.18 10.28 17.31
C LEU A 344 -2.33 11.00 18.38
N CYS A 345 -2.90 11.29 19.55
CA CYS A 345 -2.16 11.86 20.67
C CYS A 345 -1.03 10.94 21.17
N LYS A 346 -1.27 9.62 21.19
CA LYS A 346 -0.27 8.64 21.59
C LYS A 346 0.89 8.56 20.59
N ILE A 347 0.59 8.56 19.29
CA ILE A 347 1.61 8.58 18.25
C ILE A 347 2.43 9.87 18.29
N ASP A 348 1.81 11.04 18.47
CA ASP A 348 2.53 12.31 18.63
C ASP A 348 3.53 12.23 19.80
N THR A 349 3.09 11.71 20.94
CA THR A 349 3.96 11.50 22.12
C THR A 349 5.12 10.53 21.83
N CYS A 350 4.85 9.44 21.11
CA CYS A 350 5.85 8.46 20.72
C CYS A 350 6.89 9.04 19.74
N LEU A 351 6.45 9.76 18.72
CA LEU A 351 7.32 10.43 17.75
C LEU A 351 8.21 11.48 18.42
N GLN A 352 7.66 12.26 19.38
CA GLN A 352 8.45 13.21 20.16
C GLN A 352 9.54 12.55 21.01
N LYS A 353 9.24 11.40 21.63
CA LYS A 353 10.24 10.63 22.38
C LYS A 353 11.32 10.09 21.45
N MET A 354 10.93 9.63 20.26
CA MET A 354 11.84 9.13 19.24
C MET A 354 12.75 10.25 18.72
N GLU A 355 12.21 11.45 18.49
CA GLU A 355 12.98 12.63 18.08
C GLU A 355 14.12 12.93 19.05
N LYS A 356 13.82 12.96 20.35
CA LYS A 356 14.82 13.24 21.39
C LYS A 356 15.98 12.25 21.35
N ARG A 357 15.70 10.95 21.17
CA ARG A 357 16.74 9.92 21.07
C ARG A 357 17.63 10.06 19.83
N PHE A 358 17.07 10.50 18.71
CA PHE A 358 17.86 10.76 17.51
C PHE A 358 18.86 11.89 17.69
N PHE A 359 18.52 12.94 18.47
CA PHE A 359 19.39 14.09 18.68
C PHE A 359 20.47 13.88 19.77
N ASP A 360 20.28 12.94 20.70
CA ASP A 360 21.20 12.72 21.83
C ASP A 360 22.50 11.93 21.48
N LYS A 361 22.81 11.70 20.19
CA LYS A 361 24.09 11.12 19.71
C LYS A 361 24.51 9.76 20.30
N GLU A 362 23.61 8.96 20.88
CA GLU A 362 23.92 7.58 21.32
C GLU A 362 23.96 6.53 20.17
N MET A 363 23.87 6.94 18.90
CA MET A 363 23.56 6.03 17.78
C MET A 363 24.71 5.85 16.75
N VAL A 364 25.92 5.51 17.19
CA VAL A 364 27.01 5.12 16.26
C VAL A 364 27.12 3.60 16.05
N HIS A 365 26.43 2.77 16.86
CA HIS A 365 26.61 1.30 16.80
C HIS A 365 25.33 0.43 16.79
N GLU A 366 24.13 1.00 16.69
CA GLU A 366 22.87 0.23 16.81
C GLU A 366 21.89 0.45 15.63
N GLU A 367 22.38 0.40 14.39
CA GLU A 367 21.52 0.54 13.19
C GLU A 367 20.47 -0.59 13.02
N ASN A 368 20.66 -1.74 13.69
CA ASN A 368 19.82 -2.93 13.50
C ASN A 368 18.63 -3.10 14.47
N TYR A 369 18.52 -2.32 15.56
CA TYR A 369 17.53 -2.60 16.61
C TYR A 369 16.21 -1.79 16.52
N PHE A 370 16.15 -0.75 15.68
CA PHE A 370 14.97 0.12 15.52
C PHE A 370 14.03 -0.27 14.36
N TYR A 371 14.42 -1.27 13.57
CA TYR A 371 13.80 -1.63 12.29
C TYR A 371 12.30 -1.98 12.37
N PRO A 372 11.82 -2.77 13.36
CA PRO A 372 10.40 -3.12 13.42
C PRO A 372 9.51 -1.96 13.89
N ALA A 373 9.96 -1.20 14.91
CA ALA A 373 9.20 -0.11 15.52
C ALA A 373 8.77 0.96 14.52
N CYS A 374 9.66 1.40 13.64
CA CYS A 374 9.36 2.45 12.66
C CYS A 374 8.30 2.02 11.61
N SER A 375 8.36 0.77 11.15
CA SER A 375 7.35 0.22 10.22
C SER A 375 5.95 0.14 10.87
N LEU A 376 5.89 -0.13 12.18
CA LEU A 376 4.65 -0.13 12.97
C LEU A 376 3.99 1.24 12.96
N TYR A 377 4.76 2.31 13.20
CA TYR A 377 4.25 3.68 13.23
C TYR A 377 3.74 4.15 11.87
N LEU A 378 4.46 3.84 10.78
CA LEU A 378 4.01 4.21 9.42
C LEU A 378 2.70 3.51 9.05
N SER A 379 2.54 2.24 9.42
CA SER A 379 1.32 1.48 9.20
C SER A 379 0.14 2.05 9.99
N LEU A 380 0.34 2.41 11.26
CA LEU A 380 -0.69 3.06 12.08
C LEU A 380 -1.08 4.44 11.58
N LEU A 381 -0.10 5.24 11.13
CA LEU A 381 -0.37 6.54 10.54
C LEU A 381 -1.20 6.42 9.25
N LYS A 382 -0.96 5.38 8.43
CA LYS A 382 -1.81 5.07 7.27
C LYS A 382 -3.27 4.82 7.69
N GLU A 383 -3.48 4.02 8.75
CA GLU A 383 -4.84 3.77 9.26
C GLU A 383 -5.50 5.01 9.85
N LEU A 384 -4.74 5.85 10.56
CA LEU A 384 -5.27 7.12 11.06
C LEU A 384 -5.58 8.10 9.93
N HIS A 385 -4.78 8.14 8.86
CA HIS A 385 -5.11 8.91 7.67
C HIS A 385 -6.43 8.43 7.06
N ASN A 386 -6.59 7.10 6.90
CA ASN A 386 -7.82 6.48 6.41
C ASN A 386 -9.04 6.81 7.27
N LEU A 387 -8.92 6.75 8.60
CA LEU A 387 -9.97 7.12 9.53
C LEU A 387 -10.25 8.63 9.53
N SER A 388 -9.24 9.47 9.32
CA SER A 388 -9.42 10.92 9.31
C SER A 388 -10.35 11.39 8.20
N LYS A 389 -10.45 10.65 7.08
CA LYS A 389 -11.36 10.94 5.96
C LYS A 389 -12.85 10.84 6.34
N LEU A 390 -13.18 10.17 7.45
CA LEU A 390 -14.56 9.97 7.91
C LEU A 390 -15.12 11.13 8.76
N TYR A 391 -14.27 12.03 9.24
CA TYR A 391 -14.64 13.05 10.22
C TYR A 391 -14.19 14.44 9.82
N ASP A 392 -15.09 15.41 9.92
CA ASP A 392 -14.78 16.81 9.68
C ASP A 392 -13.70 17.32 10.66
N GLY A 393 -12.68 17.99 10.13
CA GLY A 393 -11.57 18.54 10.90
C GLY A 393 -10.53 17.53 11.41
N ALA A 394 -10.75 16.22 11.27
CA ALA A 394 -9.74 15.21 11.61
C ALA A 394 -8.51 15.26 10.68
N PRO A 395 -8.62 15.46 9.35
CA PRO A 395 -7.44 15.57 8.48
C PRO A 395 -6.53 16.74 8.87
N GLU A 396 -7.11 17.86 9.31
CA GLU A 396 -6.37 19.03 9.80
C GLU A 396 -5.61 18.73 11.10
N LYS A 397 -6.20 17.97 12.03
CA LYS A 397 -5.52 17.52 13.25
C LYS A 397 -4.33 16.60 12.94
N LEU A 398 -4.53 15.61 12.06
CA LEU A 398 -3.46 14.73 11.61
C LEU A 398 -2.33 15.53 10.96
N ARG A 399 -2.67 16.42 10.03
CA ARG A 399 -1.72 17.33 9.38
C ARG A 399 -0.93 18.14 10.40
N GLY A 400 -1.60 18.66 11.44
CA GLY A 400 -0.96 19.38 12.54
C GLY A 400 0.09 18.56 13.29
N VAL A 401 -0.20 17.28 13.60
CA VAL A 401 0.76 16.36 14.24
C VAL A 401 1.93 16.07 13.30
N LEU A 402 1.65 15.72 12.05
CA LEU A 402 2.67 15.38 11.07
C LEU A 402 3.61 16.58 10.80
N MET A 403 3.08 17.81 10.76
CA MET A 403 3.89 19.03 10.62
C MET A 403 4.80 19.27 11.83
N ARG A 404 4.31 19.02 13.06
CA ARG A 404 5.13 19.14 14.28
C ARG A 404 6.27 18.12 14.30
N GLN A 405 6.00 16.90 13.85
CA GLN A 405 6.92 15.77 13.88
C GLN A 405 7.64 15.54 12.53
N LYS A 406 7.76 16.59 11.71
CA LYS A 406 8.24 16.52 10.32
C LYS A 406 9.61 15.85 10.19
N THR A 407 10.57 16.20 11.06
CA THR A 407 11.95 15.73 10.98
C THR A 407 12.04 14.21 11.13
N VAL A 408 11.46 13.66 12.20
CA VAL A 408 11.46 12.22 12.48
C VAL A 408 10.68 11.45 11.42
N MET A 409 9.53 11.98 10.99
CA MET A 409 8.75 11.38 9.92
C MET A 409 9.55 11.23 8.62
N CYS A 410 10.23 12.29 8.18
CA CYS A 410 11.05 12.25 6.97
C CYS A 410 12.17 11.21 7.09
N LEU A 411 12.90 11.20 8.22
CA LEU A 411 13.96 10.23 8.47
C LEU A 411 13.45 8.78 8.49
N MET A 412 12.29 8.55 9.11
CA MET A 412 11.68 7.22 9.18
C MET A 412 11.28 6.72 7.80
N ILE A 413 10.71 7.58 6.96
CA ILE A 413 10.29 7.21 5.61
C ILE A 413 11.52 6.82 4.78
N VAL A 414 12.56 7.66 4.74
CA VAL A 414 13.76 7.39 3.93
C VAL A 414 14.48 6.10 4.35
N LYS A 415 14.50 5.79 5.65
CA LYS A 415 15.20 4.60 6.17
C LYS A 415 14.37 3.32 6.13
N TYR A 416 13.06 3.39 6.30
CA TYR A 416 12.24 2.20 6.63
C TYR A 416 11.03 1.98 5.72
N ALA A 417 10.70 2.92 4.83
CA ALA A 417 9.63 2.68 3.87
C ALA A 417 10.01 1.55 2.91
N LYS A 418 9.05 0.67 2.61
CA LYS A 418 9.24 -0.45 1.68
C LYS A 418 8.38 -0.23 0.44
N ARG A 419 8.85 -0.70 -0.72
CA ARG A 419 8.10 -0.64 -1.99
C ARG A 419 6.77 -1.41 -1.94
N ALA A 420 6.67 -2.44 -1.10
CA ALA A 420 5.45 -3.22 -0.91
C ALA A 420 4.36 -2.44 -0.15
N ASP A 421 4.72 -1.39 0.57
CA ASP A 421 3.81 -0.61 1.40
C ASP A 421 3.25 0.58 0.61
N GLU A 422 1.92 0.78 0.65
CA GLU A 422 1.27 1.91 -0.03
C GLU A 422 1.46 3.21 0.76
N HIS A 423 2.62 3.86 0.59
CA HIS A 423 2.94 5.15 1.21
C HIS A 423 2.46 6.38 0.42
N GLN A 424 1.70 6.16 -0.66
CA GLN A 424 1.23 7.20 -1.57
C GLN A 424 0.41 8.29 -0.86
N TRP A 425 -0.33 7.95 0.20
CA TRP A 425 -1.09 8.91 0.98
C TRP A 425 -0.22 10.02 1.63
N ILE A 426 1.06 9.75 1.89
CA ILE A 426 1.99 10.73 2.47
C ILE A 426 2.30 11.83 1.46
N LEU A 427 2.37 11.48 0.17
CA LEU A 427 2.63 12.41 -0.93
C LEU A 427 1.44 13.35 -1.21
N GLU A 428 0.24 13.03 -0.72
CA GLU A 428 -0.90 13.97 -0.72
C GLU A 428 -0.63 15.19 0.19
N HIS A 429 0.32 15.09 1.12
CA HIS A 429 0.64 16.11 2.12
C HIS A 429 2.04 16.72 1.91
N LYS A 430 2.30 17.33 0.74
CA LYS A 430 3.62 17.91 0.37
C LYS A 430 4.27 18.80 1.43
N ASN A 431 3.49 19.62 2.12
CA ASN A 431 4.00 20.57 3.13
C ASN A 431 4.68 19.86 4.31
N VAL A 432 4.30 18.60 4.55
CA VAL A 432 4.77 17.79 5.67
C VAL A 432 6.04 17.01 5.34
N THR A 433 6.42 16.93 4.06
CA THR A 433 7.61 16.19 3.61
C THR A 433 8.76 17.14 3.26
N ASN A 434 9.98 16.61 3.18
CA ASN A 434 11.14 17.29 2.60
C ASN A 434 11.47 16.71 1.21
N PHE A 435 12.40 17.33 0.49
CA PHE A 435 12.85 16.89 -0.83
C PHE A 435 13.26 15.41 -0.83
N GLU A 436 14.12 15.02 0.11
CA GLU A 436 14.66 13.64 0.21
C GLU A 436 13.54 12.60 0.37
N THR A 437 12.54 12.88 1.20
CA THR A 437 11.37 12.01 1.39
C THR A 437 10.53 11.90 0.13
N ARG A 438 10.23 13.03 -0.53
CA ARG A 438 9.45 13.03 -1.77
C ARG A 438 10.18 12.31 -2.89
N ARG A 439 11.48 12.56 -3.06
CA ARG A 439 12.35 11.84 -3.98
C ARG A 439 12.33 10.34 -3.69
N HIS A 440 12.56 9.92 -2.45
CA HIS A 440 12.58 8.51 -2.07
C HIS A 440 11.26 7.81 -2.39
N LEU A 441 10.13 8.40 -1.98
CA LEU A 441 8.79 7.87 -2.28
C LEU A 441 8.48 7.83 -3.78
N ALA A 442 8.87 8.85 -4.53
CA ALA A 442 8.70 8.90 -5.98
C ALA A 442 9.56 7.86 -6.70
N MET A 443 10.79 7.62 -6.23
CA MET A 443 11.68 6.59 -6.76
C MET A 443 11.16 5.17 -6.52
N MET A 444 10.38 4.94 -5.46
CA MET A 444 9.73 3.65 -5.23
C MET A 444 8.61 3.32 -6.23
N ILE A 445 8.14 4.30 -7.03
CA ILE A 445 7.14 4.06 -8.09
C ILE A 445 7.79 3.35 -9.29
N PHE A 446 9.10 3.52 -9.48
CA PHE A 446 9.88 2.81 -10.50
C PHE A 446 10.12 1.34 -10.09
N PRO A 447 10.35 0.43 -11.05
CA PRO A 447 10.77 -0.93 -10.76
C PRO A 447 12.17 -0.96 -10.15
N GLU A 448 12.57 -2.11 -9.58
CA GLU A 448 13.96 -2.34 -9.18
C GLU A 448 14.76 -2.73 -10.42
N VAL A 449 15.88 -2.04 -10.63
CA VAL A 449 16.84 -2.40 -11.68
C VAL A 449 17.48 -3.72 -11.25
N LYS A 450 17.34 -4.76 -12.06
CA LYS A 450 17.95 -6.06 -11.78
C LYS A 450 19.47 -5.96 -11.98
N GLU A 451 20.24 -6.59 -11.10
CA GLU A 451 21.71 -6.67 -11.24
C GLU A 451 22.15 -7.79 -12.19
N ASP A 452 21.24 -8.72 -12.53
CA ASP A 452 21.51 -9.84 -13.42
C ASP A 452 21.57 -9.37 -14.88
N TYR A 453 22.79 -9.33 -15.43
CA TYR A 453 23.07 -8.85 -16.78
C TYR A 453 22.35 -9.62 -17.89
N GLU A 454 21.95 -10.88 -17.66
CA GLU A 454 21.31 -11.74 -18.67
C GLU A 454 19.87 -11.32 -19.03
N GLU A 455 19.22 -10.49 -18.20
CA GLU A 455 17.85 -10.02 -18.43
C GLU A 455 17.76 -8.55 -18.89
N LEU A 456 18.90 -7.88 -19.09
CA LEU A 456 18.94 -6.47 -19.46
C LEU A 456 18.63 -6.26 -20.95
N HIS A 457 18.04 -5.10 -21.27
CA HIS A 457 17.83 -4.70 -22.66
C HIS A 457 19.14 -4.25 -23.29
N GLU A 458 19.69 -5.05 -24.20
CA GLU A 458 20.97 -4.80 -24.88
C GLU A 458 20.85 -3.78 -26.02
N MET A 459 21.77 -2.82 -26.04
CA MET A 459 21.84 -1.75 -27.03
C MET A 459 23.26 -1.60 -27.55
N LEU A 460 23.43 -1.68 -28.88
CA LEU A 460 24.71 -1.51 -29.57
C LEU A 460 24.61 -0.33 -30.55
N ILE A 461 25.18 0.83 -30.17
CA ILE A 461 24.98 2.09 -30.90
C ILE A 461 26.27 2.63 -31.53
N ASP A 462 26.16 3.17 -32.73
CA ASP A 462 27.20 4.00 -33.36
C ASP A 462 27.16 5.44 -32.81
N ARG A 463 28.28 5.97 -32.30
CA ARG A 463 28.39 7.37 -31.84
C ARG A 463 27.94 8.38 -32.91
N SER A 464 28.19 8.09 -34.19
CA SER A 464 27.82 8.99 -35.29
C SER A 464 26.30 9.03 -35.57
N GLN A 465 25.55 8.02 -35.15
CA GLN A 465 24.10 7.88 -35.33
C GLN A 465 23.37 7.77 -33.99
N LEU A 466 23.93 8.38 -32.93
CA LEU A 466 23.49 8.23 -31.54
C LEU A 466 21.96 8.37 -31.38
N LEU A 467 21.38 9.49 -31.84
CA LEU A 467 19.95 9.77 -31.62
C LEU A 467 19.05 8.83 -32.41
N THR A 468 19.41 8.53 -33.66
CA THR A 468 18.60 7.70 -34.56
C THR A 468 18.60 6.25 -34.10
N GLU A 469 19.76 5.68 -33.78
CA GLU A 469 19.83 4.29 -33.29
C GLU A 469 19.23 4.17 -31.88
N SER A 470 19.45 5.15 -30.99
CA SER A 470 18.79 5.17 -29.67
C SER A 470 17.26 5.17 -29.79
N PHE A 471 16.72 5.93 -30.74
CA PHE A 471 15.29 5.96 -31.02
C PHE A 471 14.78 4.58 -31.45
N GLU A 472 15.47 3.90 -32.37
CA GLU A 472 15.06 2.57 -32.85
C GLU A 472 15.04 1.51 -31.74
N TYR A 473 16.06 1.49 -30.88
CA TYR A 473 16.13 0.57 -29.74
C TYR A 473 15.04 0.85 -28.70
N ILE A 474 14.91 2.09 -28.24
CA ILE A 474 14.03 2.42 -27.10
C ILE A 474 12.57 2.62 -27.50
N ALA A 475 12.28 3.21 -28.66
CA ALA A 475 10.90 3.55 -29.04
C ALA A 475 10.06 2.31 -29.35
N ARG A 476 10.67 1.27 -29.93
CA ARG A 476 10.00 0.01 -30.32
C ARG A 476 10.14 -1.11 -29.30
N ALA A 477 10.99 -0.95 -28.29
CA ALA A 477 11.15 -1.95 -27.24
C ALA A 477 9.86 -2.16 -26.43
N ASP A 478 9.72 -3.40 -25.95
CA ASP A 478 8.66 -3.75 -25.01
C ASP A 478 8.93 -3.08 -23.64
N PRO A 479 7.92 -2.46 -23.00
CA PRO A 479 8.10 -1.82 -21.71
C PRO A 479 8.66 -2.73 -20.61
N GLU A 480 8.33 -4.03 -20.60
CA GLU A 480 8.82 -4.95 -19.56
C GLU A 480 10.32 -5.19 -19.70
N SER A 481 10.83 -5.27 -20.94
CA SER A 481 12.27 -5.36 -21.22
C SER A 481 13.01 -4.11 -20.74
N LEU A 482 12.46 -2.91 -21.00
CA LEU A 482 13.07 -1.66 -20.53
C LEU A 482 13.05 -1.53 -19.00
N ARG A 483 12.02 -2.06 -18.34
CA ARG A 483 11.91 -2.08 -16.87
C ARG A 483 12.90 -3.02 -16.20
N ALA A 484 13.42 -4.02 -16.91
CA ALA A 484 14.46 -4.91 -16.38
C ALA A 484 15.82 -4.20 -16.21
N GLY A 485 16.05 -3.15 -16.99
CA GLY A 485 17.28 -2.35 -17.02
C GLY A 485 17.93 -2.35 -18.40
N LEU A 486 18.98 -1.54 -18.57
CA LEU A 486 19.67 -1.35 -19.85
C LEU A 486 21.11 -1.86 -19.79
N PHE A 487 21.54 -2.50 -20.88
CA PHE A 487 22.93 -2.81 -21.17
C PHE A 487 23.36 -2.07 -22.43
N MET A 488 24.46 -1.33 -22.36
CA MET A 488 24.84 -0.35 -23.38
C MET A 488 26.29 -0.52 -23.83
N GLU A 489 26.49 -0.61 -25.15
CA GLU A 489 27.80 -0.71 -25.80
C GLU A 489 27.89 0.21 -27.03
N PHE A 490 29.05 0.85 -27.24
CA PHE A 490 29.33 1.59 -28.46
C PHE A 490 30.04 0.70 -29.49
N LYS A 491 29.62 0.80 -30.76
CA LYS A 491 30.23 0.01 -31.85
C LYS A 491 31.72 0.33 -31.97
N ASN A 492 32.53 -0.72 -32.04
CA ASN A 492 33.99 -0.66 -32.16
C ASN A 492 34.73 -0.11 -30.92
N GLU A 493 34.08 -0.09 -29.76
CA GLU A 493 34.71 0.24 -28.47
C GLU A 493 34.73 -1.00 -27.56
N GLU A 494 35.84 -1.21 -26.84
CA GLU A 494 35.95 -2.32 -25.87
C GLU A 494 35.31 -2.00 -24.51
N ALA A 495 34.90 -0.75 -24.29
CA ALA A 495 34.35 -0.29 -23.02
C ALA A 495 32.90 -0.77 -22.86
N THR A 496 32.63 -1.45 -21.74
CA THR A 496 31.30 -1.95 -21.38
C THR A 496 30.95 -1.61 -19.93
N GLY A 497 29.66 -1.53 -19.62
CA GLY A 497 29.14 -1.47 -18.25
C GLY A 497 28.51 -0.12 -17.84
N PRO A 498 28.26 0.08 -16.53
CA PRO A 498 27.44 1.20 -16.02
C PRO A 498 27.97 2.60 -16.36
N GLY A 499 29.28 2.75 -16.54
CA GLY A 499 29.89 4.03 -16.94
C GLY A 499 29.52 4.45 -18.35
N VAL A 500 29.44 3.48 -19.28
CA VAL A 500 29.02 3.71 -20.68
C VAL A 500 27.54 4.06 -20.74
N LEU A 501 26.71 3.40 -19.92
CA LEU A 501 25.29 3.72 -19.81
C LEU A 501 25.06 5.16 -19.32
N ARG A 502 25.79 5.61 -18.29
CA ARG A 502 25.71 7.01 -17.80
C ARG A 502 26.13 8.02 -18.86
N GLU A 503 27.19 7.72 -19.60
CA GLU A 503 27.62 8.55 -20.74
C GLU A 503 26.53 8.62 -21.81
N TRP A 504 25.96 7.47 -22.21
CA TRP A 504 24.90 7.42 -23.19
C TRP A 504 23.69 8.28 -22.78
N PHE A 505 23.23 8.19 -21.53
CA PHE A 505 22.13 9.02 -21.02
C PHE A 505 22.40 10.52 -21.17
N LEU A 506 23.63 10.96 -20.85
CA LEU A 506 24.01 12.35 -20.98
C LEU A 506 24.00 12.80 -22.45
N LEU A 507 24.61 12.01 -23.34
CA LEU A 507 24.73 12.34 -24.75
C LEU A 507 23.38 12.32 -25.47
N VAL A 508 22.54 11.31 -25.20
CA VAL A 508 21.21 11.21 -25.83
C VAL A 508 20.30 12.34 -25.35
N CYS A 509 20.34 12.73 -24.07
CA CYS A 509 19.58 13.87 -23.58
C CYS A 509 20.06 15.18 -24.23
N GLN A 510 21.37 15.40 -24.36
CA GLN A 510 21.90 16.56 -25.07
C GLN A 510 21.46 16.59 -26.54
N ALA A 511 21.39 15.43 -27.21
CA ALA A 511 20.86 15.34 -28.56
C ALA A 511 19.35 15.65 -28.61
N ILE A 512 18.55 15.09 -27.71
CA ILE A 512 17.08 15.31 -27.65
C ILE A 512 16.74 16.79 -27.47
N PHE A 513 17.41 17.47 -26.53
CA PHE A 513 17.13 18.87 -26.19
C PHE A 513 17.92 19.87 -27.05
N ASN A 514 18.62 19.39 -28.09
CA ASN A 514 19.25 20.26 -29.07
C ASN A 514 18.19 20.96 -29.92
N GLN A 515 18.27 22.29 -29.98
CA GLN A 515 17.35 23.13 -30.75
C GLN A 515 17.30 22.76 -32.24
N ALA A 516 18.38 22.18 -32.79
CA ALA A 516 18.44 21.72 -34.17
C ALA A 516 17.40 20.62 -34.51
N ASN A 517 16.97 19.84 -33.51
CA ASN A 517 16.01 18.75 -33.70
C ASN A 517 14.54 19.20 -33.64
N ALA A 518 14.29 20.47 -33.33
CA ALA A 518 12.96 21.09 -33.28
C ALA A 518 11.92 20.40 -32.36
N LEU A 519 12.34 19.51 -31.46
CA LEU A 519 11.47 18.84 -30.47
C LEU A 519 11.17 19.75 -29.28
N PHE A 520 12.19 20.38 -28.71
CA PHE A 520 12.08 21.24 -27.53
C PHE A 520 12.66 22.64 -27.80
N VAL A 521 12.14 23.63 -27.09
CA VAL A 521 12.63 25.01 -27.08
C VAL A 521 13.19 25.31 -25.70
N ALA A 522 14.34 26.00 -25.66
CA ALA A 522 14.92 26.46 -24.40
C ALA A 522 14.27 27.78 -23.97
N CYS A 523 14.05 27.96 -22.67
CA CYS A 523 13.51 29.21 -22.14
C CYS A 523 14.48 30.39 -22.39
N PRO A 524 14.00 31.60 -22.68
CA PRO A 524 14.86 32.74 -23.02
C PRO A 524 15.86 33.12 -21.92
N ASN A 525 15.43 33.03 -20.65
CA ASN A 525 16.22 33.41 -19.48
C ASN A 525 17.13 32.27 -18.98
N ASP A 526 16.73 31.01 -19.20
CA ASP A 526 17.43 29.82 -18.72
C ASP A 526 17.52 28.78 -19.84
N ARG A 527 18.71 28.65 -20.43
CA ARG A 527 18.97 27.72 -21.54
C ARG A 527 18.99 26.25 -21.11
N THR A 528 18.97 25.96 -19.81
CA THR A 528 18.89 24.58 -19.29
C THR A 528 17.45 24.10 -19.11
N ARG A 529 16.48 25.03 -19.21
CA ARG A 529 15.06 24.77 -19.04
C ARG A 529 14.34 24.67 -20.37
N PHE A 530 13.59 23.59 -20.55
CA PHE A 530 13.00 23.25 -21.84
C PHE A 530 11.49 23.07 -21.79
N LEU A 531 10.82 23.47 -22.87
CA LEU A 531 9.41 23.25 -23.13
C LEU A 531 9.19 22.55 -24.49
N PRO A 532 8.12 21.74 -24.65
CA PRO A 532 7.79 21.15 -25.95
C PRO A 532 7.60 22.22 -27.03
N ASN A 533 8.17 21.98 -28.20
CA ASN A 533 8.01 22.88 -29.33
C ASN A 533 6.66 22.65 -30.03
N SER A 534 5.80 23.67 -30.05
CA SER A 534 4.55 23.64 -30.83
C SER A 534 4.77 23.41 -32.34
N ALA A 535 5.93 23.82 -32.88
CA ALA A 535 6.31 23.62 -34.27
C ALA A 535 6.98 22.28 -34.57
N SER A 536 7.03 21.35 -33.60
CA SER A 536 7.61 20.00 -33.77
C SER A 536 7.01 19.19 -34.92
N LYS A 537 5.79 19.54 -35.37
CA LYS A 537 5.09 18.95 -36.53
C LYS A 537 5.87 18.99 -37.84
N VAL A 538 6.92 19.80 -37.93
CA VAL A 538 7.89 19.78 -39.05
C VAL A 538 8.44 18.36 -39.28
N HIS A 539 8.65 17.59 -38.20
CA HIS A 539 9.11 16.21 -38.28
C HIS A 539 7.93 15.22 -38.28
N PRO A 540 7.79 14.33 -39.29
CA PRO A 540 6.66 13.40 -39.37
C PRO A 540 6.51 12.49 -38.14
N LEU A 541 7.63 12.01 -37.59
CA LEU A 541 7.66 11.12 -36.43
C LEU A 541 7.72 11.86 -35.08
N HIS A 542 7.48 13.17 -35.02
CA HIS A 542 7.71 13.96 -33.78
C HIS A 542 6.97 13.39 -32.56
N LEU A 543 5.75 12.88 -32.72
CA LEU A 543 4.98 12.27 -31.62
C LEU A 543 5.64 11.01 -31.07
N GLU A 544 6.20 10.16 -31.94
CA GLU A 544 6.96 8.98 -31.52
C GLU A 544 8.25 9.40 -30.81
N TYR A 545 8.92 10.46 -31.30
CA TYR A 545 10.08 11.03 -30.60
C TYR A 545 9.71 11.56 -29.22
N PHE A 546 8.55 12.20 -29.01
CA PHE A 546 8.11 12.59 -27.66
C PHE A 546 7.88 11.39 -26.75
N CYS A 547 7.30 10.30 -27.26
CA CYS A 547 7.17 9.05 -26.52
C CYS A 547 8.54 8.48 -26.13
N PHE A 548 9.49 8.43 -27.08
CA PHE A 548 10.88 8.06 -26.84
C PHE A 548 11.54 8.95 -25.76
N CYS A 549 11.35 10.27 -25.83
CA CYS A 549 11.89 11.20 -24.83
C CYS A 549 11.32 10.92 -23.44
N GLY A 550 10.02 10.63 -23.34
CA GLY A 550 9.36 10.23 -22.09
C GLY A 550 9.99 8.98 -21.48
N ARG A 551 10.23 7.95 -22.32
CA ARG A 551 10.92 6.71 -21.90
C ARG A 551 12.35 7.00 -21.42
N VAL A 552 13.14 7.76 -22.19
CA VAL A 552 14.53 8.07 -21.86
C VAL A 552 14.65 8.82 -20.54
N ILE A 553 13.79 9.82 -20.29
CA ILE A 553 13.83 10.57 -19.02
C ILE A 553 13.41 9.70 -17.84
N ALA A 554 12.37 8.87 -18.01
CA ALA A 554 11.97 7.92 -16.98
C ALA A 554 13.06 6.89 -16.67
N LEU A 555 13.77 6.39 -17.70
CA LEU A 555 14.91 5.50 -17.56
C LEU A 555 16.10 6.19 -16.87
N ALA A 556 16.40 7.45 -17.21
CA ALA A 556 17.45 8.22 -16.56
C ALA A 556 17.18 8.37 -15.05
N LEU A 557 15.93 8.66 -14.68
CA LEU A 557 15.49 8.70 -13.28
C LEU A 557 15.61 7.33 -12.61
N MET A 558 15.10 6.26 -13.24
CA MET A 558 15.17 4.89 -12.73
C MET A 558 16.61 4.47 -12.41
N HIS A 559 17.58 4.81 -13.28
CA HIS A 559 19.01 4.56 -13.07
C HIS A 559 19.71 5.61 -12.19
N SER A 560 18.96 6.61 -11.67
CA SER A 560 19.46 7.69 -10.82
C SER A 560 20.58 8.52 -11.45
N VAL A 561 20.49 8.78 -12.77
CA VAL A 561 21.49 9.52 -13.55
C VAL A 561 21.08 10.99 -13.72
N GLN A 562 21.92 11.92 -13.29
CA GLN A 562 21.71 13.35 -13.50
C GLN A 562 22.15 13.73 -14.93
N VAL A 563 21.19 14.12 -15.75
CA VAL A 563 21.37 14.43 -17.18
C VAL A 563 21.56 15.93 -17.45
N GLY A 564 21.31 16.80 -16.46
CA GLY A 564 21.60 18.22 -16.57
C GLY A 564 20.58 19.06 -17.34
N ILE A 565 19.39 18.52 -17.58
CA ILE A 565 18.26 19.22 -18.22
C ILE A 565 17.12 19.38 -17.22
N VAL A 566 16.36 20.47 -17.33
CA VAL A 566 15.19 20.72 -16.48
C VAL A 566 13.97 21.07 -17.31
N PHE A 567 12.79 20.77 -16.77
CA PHE A 567 11.53 21.07 -17.45
C PHE A 567 11.03 22.45 -17.07
N ASP A 568 10.44 23.15 -18.04
CA ASP A 568 9.72 24.37 -17.73
C ASP A 568 8.54 24.08 -16.79
N ARG A 569 8.22 25.08 -15.94
CA ARG A 569 7.12 25.00 -14.98
C ARG A 569 5.79 24.68 -15.66
N THR A 570 5.53 25.26 -16.83
CA THR A 570 4.30 25.00 -17.60
C THR A 570 4.22 23.55 -18.08
N PHE A 571 5.37 22.95 -18.45
CA PHE A 571 5.43 21.57 -18.89
C PHE A 571 5.25 20.60 -17.72
N PHE A 572 5.94 20.85 -16.60
CA PHE A 572 5.78 20.08 -15.37
C PHE A 572 4.32 20.05 -14.87
N LEU A 573 3.66 21.22 -14.80
CA LEU A 573 2.28 21.32 -14.35
C LEU A 573 1.31 20.55 -15.24
N GLN A 574 1.55 20.51 -16.55
CA GLN A 574 0.74 19.71 -17.46
C GLN A 574 0.90 18.20 -17.23
N LEU A 575 2.12 17.73 -16.98
CA LEU A 575 2.38 16.33 -16.64
C LEU A 575 1.73 15.93 -15.31
N ALA A 576 1.62 16.87 -14.36
CA ALA A 576 0.87 16.73 -13.12
C ALA A 576 -0.67 16.88 -13.30
N GLY A 577 -1.15 17.26 -14.49
CA GLY A 577 -2.57 17.52 -14.74
C GLY A 577 -3.12 18.73 -13.98
N ASN A 578 -2.28 19.72 -13.68
CA ASN A 578 -2.64 20.98 -13.05
C ASN A 578 -2.90 22.07 -14.11
N PRO A 579 -3.82 23.03 -13.85
CA PRO A 579 -4.05 24.14 -14.77
C PRO A 579 -2.86 25.11 -14.77
N ILE A 580 -2.62 25.76 -15.91
CA ILE A 580 -1.59 26.79 -16.07
C ILE A 580 -2.22 28.16 -15.80
N THR A 581 -1.53 28.99 -15.02
CA THR A 581 -1.90 30.36 -14.72
C THR A 581 -0.94 31.36 -15.38
N LEU A 582 -1.29 32.66 -15.34
CA LEU A 582 -0.43 33.72 -15.87
C LEU A 582 0.95 33.77 -15.21
N GLU A 583 1.05 33.52 -13.91
CA GLU A 583 2.34 33.56 -13.21
C GLU A 583 3.26 32.39 -13.60
N ASP A 584 2.70 31.29 -14.09
CA ASP A 584 3.49 30.12 -14.50
C ASP A 584 4.23 30.33 -15.82
N ILE A 585 3.73 31.22 -16.70
CA ILE A 585 4.34 31.47 -18.02
C ILE A 585 5.47 32.51 -18.01
N ARG A 586 5.76 33.11 -16.85
CA ARG A 586 6.71 34.22 -16.71
C ARG A 586 8.09 33.90 -17.26
N GLU A 587 8.60 32.70 -16.98
CA GLU A 587 9.92 32.26 -17.46
C GLU A 587 9.86 31.61 -18.84
N ALA A 588 8.71 31.00 -19.19
CA ALA A 588 8.52 30.30 -20.47
C ALA A 588 8.44 31.29 -21.64
N ASP A 589 7.72 32.40 -21.48
CA ASP A 589 7.58 33.47 -22.47
C ASP A 589 7.44 34.84 -21.76
N PRO A 590 8.56 35.49 -21.42
CA PRO A 590 8.55 36.75 -20.69
C PRO A 590 7.84 37.90 -21.43
N ASP A 591 7.82 37.87 -22.75
CA ASP A 591 7.22 38.91 -23.58
C ASP A 591 5.71 38.75 -23.65
N LEU A 592 5.21 37.51 -23.79
CA LEU A 592 3.80 37.20 -23.65
C LEU A 592 3.29 37.50 -22.24
N TYR A 593 4.07 37.16 -21.19
CA TYR A 593 3.73 37.51 -19.80
C TYR A 593 3.54 39.01 -19.61
N LYS A 594 4.51 39.83 -20.07
CA LYS A 594 4.42 41.31 -20.00
C LYS A 594 3.20 41.83 -20.75
N SER A 595 2.94 41.32 -21.94
CA SER A 595 1.80 41.74 -22.78
C SER A 595 0.47 41.41 -22.11
N CYS A 596 0.31 40.20 -21.58
CA CYS A 596 -0.89 39.78 -20.85
C CYS A 596 -1.10 40.63 -19.59
N LYS A 597 -0.03 40.90 -18.83
CA LYS A 597 -0.09 41.76 -17.64
C LYS A 597 -0.50 43.18 -17.97
N GLN A 598 0.04 43.75 -19.04
CA GLN A 598 -0.38 45.06 -19.56
C GLN A 598 -1.87 45.07 -19.91
N ILE A 599 -2.40 44.06 -20.59
CA ILE A 599 -3.83 43.97 -20.93
C ILE A 599 -4.71 43.94 -19.68
N LEU A 600 -4.28 43.25 -18.63
CA LEU A 600 -5.00 43.17 -17.36
C LEU A 600 -4.97 44.48 -16.56
N ASP A 601 -3.82 45.15 -16.53
CA ASP A 601 -3.58 46.37 -15.73
C ASP A 601 -4.02 47.67 -16.44
N MET A 602 -4.33 47.59 -17.73
CA MET A 602 -4.70 48.75 -18.55
C MET A 602 -6.02 49.40 -18.10
N ASP A 603 -6.13 50.72 -18.32
CA ASP A 603 -7.32 51.49 -17.99
C ASP A 603 -8.57 50.97 -18.72
N SER A 604 -9.71 50.99 -18.02
CA SER A 604 -10.95 50.39 -18.52
C SER A 604 -11.56 51.20 -19.66
N ASP A 605 -11.45 52.53 -19.63
CA ASP A 605 -11.99 53.38 -20.70
C ASP A 605 -11.14 53.24 -21.97
N PHE A 606 -9.81 53.07 -21.82
CA PHE A 606 -8.93 52.84 -22.95
C PHE A 606 -9.15 51.48 -23.62
N ILE A 607 -9.28 50.38 -22.88
CA ILE A 607 -9.53 49.07 -23.49
C ILE A 607 -10.92 48.98 -24.13
N ASP A 608 -11.93 49.64 -23.54
CA ASP A 608 -13.30 49.66 -24.06
C ASP A 608 -13.44 50.53 -25.32
N SER A 609 -12.45 51.41 -25.58
CA SER A 609 -12.38 52.22 -26.81
C SER A 609 -11.95 51.44 -28.06
N ASP A 610 -11.63 50.15 -27.93
CA ASP A 610 -11.14 49.27 -29.01
C ASP A 610 -9.86 49.80 -29.71
N ALA A 611 -9.08 50.63 -29.03
CA ALA A 611 -7.86 51.22 -29.59
C ALA A 611 -6.79 50.17 -29.95
N LEU A 612 -6.83 48.98 -29.34
CA LEU A 612 -5.89 47.89 -29.60
C LEU A 612 -6.36 46.92 -30.70
N GLY A 613 -7.64 46.98 -31.13
CA GLY A 613 -8.20 46.06 -32.13
C GLY A 613 -8.11 44.58 -31.78
N LEU A 614 -8.09 44.25 -30.48
CA LEU A 614 -7.93 42.87 -30.01
C LEU A 614 -9.25 42.12 -30.10
N THR A 615 -9.22 40.94 -30.70
CA THR A 615 -10.34 39.99 -30.72
C THR A 615 -9.90 38.65 -30.13
N PHE A 616 -10.82 37.71 -29.91
CA PHE A 616 -10.52 36.37 -29.39
C PHE A 616 -9.89 35.47 -30.46
N VAL A 617 -8.84 35.96 -31.11
CA VAL A 617 -8.11 35.32 -32.21
C VAL A 617 -6.62 35.46 -31.97
N ARG A 618 -5.88 34.37 -32.15
CA ARG A 618 -4.42 34.37 -32.15
C ARG A 618 -3.90 34.11 -33.56
N GLU A 619 -2.94 34.91 -34.01
CA GLU A 619 -2.18 34.61 -35.22
C GLU A 619 -1.06 33.63 -34.89
N VAL A 620 -0.99 32.54 -35.66
CA VAL A 620 0.00 31.48 -35.51
C VAL A 620 0.74 31.35 -36.83
N GLU A 621 2.06 31.39 -36.79
CA GLU A 621 2.89 31.09 -37.96
C GLU A 621 3.29 29.62 -37.91
N GLU A 622 2.71 28.80 -38.80
CA GLU A 622 3.03 27.38 -38.95
C GLU A 622 3.68 27.19 -40.34
N LEU A 623 4.95 26.75 -40.39
CA LEU A 623 5.69 26.47 -41.63
C LEU A 623 5.72 27.67 -42.62
N GLY A 624 5.77 28.90 -42.10
CA GLY A 624 5.76 30.14 -42.91
C GLY A 624 4.37 30.60 -43.37
N HIS A 625 3.30 29.90 -42.98
CA HIS A 625 1.92 30.34 -43.22
C HIS A 625 1.32 30.93 -41.94
N ARG A 626 0.81 32.16 -42.02
CA ARG A 626 0.05 32.79 -40.94
C ARG A 626 -1.39 32.29 -40.94
N LYS A 627 -1.80 31.70 -39.83
CA LYS A 627 -3.14 31.16 -39.59
C LYS A 627 -3.76 31.85 -38.38
N ALA A 628 -4.96 32.40 -38.57
CA ALA A 628 -5.76 32.94 -37.48
C ALA A 628 -6.53 31.80 -36.79
N VAL A 629 -6.24 31.55 -35.51
CA VAL A 629 -6.89 30.54 -34.67
C VAL A 629 -7.85 31.24 -33.71
N GLU A 630 -9.13 30.86 -33.75
CA GLU A 630 -10.13 31.40 -32.83
C GLU A 630 -9.98 30.75 -31.45
N LEU A 631 -9.83 31.56 -30.41
CA LEU A 631 -9.68 31.11 -29.03
C LEU A 631 -10.99 30.59 -28.42
N CYS A 632 -12.12 31.01 -28.98
CA CYS A 632 -13.47 30.57 -28.61
C CYS A 632 -14.40 30.62 -29.82
N THR A 633 -15.57 29.98 -29.73
CA THR A 633 -16.53 29.92 -30.84
C THR A 633 -17.03 31.31 -31.24
N GLY A 634 -16.72 31.74 -32.46
CA GLY A 634 -17.06 33.07 -32.97
C GLY A 634 -16.12 34.17 -32.48
N GLY A 635 -14.92 33.81 -32.01
CA GLY A 635 -13.97 34.74 -31.37
C GLY A 635 -13.55 35.93 -32.23
N LYS A 636 -13.59 35.79 -33.57
CA LYS A 636 -13.36 36.89 -34.52
C LYS A 636 -14.28 38.08 -34.33
N ASN A 637 -15.51 37.86 -33.86
CA ASN A 637 -16.51 38.90 -33.69
C ASN A 637 -16.59 39.43 -32.25
N ILE A 638 -15.73 38.94 -31.35
CA ILE A 638 -15.73 39.33 -29.95
C ILE A 638 -14.53 40.25 -29.71
N VAL A 639 -14.80 41.53 -29.52
CA VAL A 639 -13.78 42.53 -29.14
C VAL A 639 -13.41 42.37 -27.66
N VAL A 640 -12.12 42.48 -27.36
CA VAL A 640 -11.61 42.45 -25.98
C VAL A 640 -11.90 43.77 -25.29
N ASN A 641 -12.46 43.70 -24.09
CA ASN A 641 -12.91 44.84 -23.28
C ASN A 641 -12.64 44.58 -21.79
N SER A 642 -12.94 45.57 -20.94
CA SER A 642 -12.68 45.57 -19.50
C SER A 642 -13.33 44.39 -18.76
N LYS A 643 -14.47 43.89 -19.27
CA LYS A 643 -15.24 42.77 -18.68
C LYS A 643 -14.73 41.40 -19.11
N ASN A 644 -14.15 41.27 -20.30
CA ASN A 644 -13.77 39.97 -20.87
C ASN A 644 -12.24 39.75 -20.99
N ARG A 645 -11.42 40.78 -20.72
CA ARG A 645 -9.94 40.72 -20.80
C ARG A 645 -9.30 39.58 -20.00
N VAL A 646 -9.82 39.24 -18.82
CA VAL A 646 -9.33 38.10 -18.02
C VAL A 646 -9.53 36.80 -18.78
N LYS A 647 -10.76 36.57 -19.29
CA LYS A 647 -11.10 35.39 -20.10
C LYS A 647 -10.27 35.33 -21.39
N TYR A 648 -9.99 36.47 -22.02
CA TYR A 648 -9.11 36.53 -23.20
C TYR A 648 -7.71 36.05 -22.86
N VAL A 649 -7.09 36.56 -21.79
CA VAL A 649 -5.76 36.17 -21.33
C VAL A 649 -5.71 34.68 -20.97
N ASP A 650 -6.70 34.16 -20.23
CA ASP A 650 -6.79 32.75 -19.86
C ASP A 650 -6.85 31.83 -21.09
N LEU A 651 -7.66 32.20 -22.10
CA LEU A 651 -7.78 31.44 -23.33
C LEU A 651 -6.51 31.53 -24.19
N LEU A 652 -5.84 32.68 -24.21
CA LEU A 652 -4.58 32.88 -24.93
C LEU A 652 -3.47 31.98 -24.34
N ILE A 653 -3.35 31.95 -23.02
CA ILE A 653 -2.41 31.08 -22.30
C ILE A 653 -2.74 29.60 -22.56
N LYS A 654 -4.02 29.22 -22.41
CA LYS A 654 -4.48 27.86 -22.66
C LYS A 654 -4.16 27.40 -24.08
N ASP A 655 -4.45 28.22 -25.08
CA ASP A 655 -4.20 27.86 -26.47
C ASP A 655 -2.70 27.67 -26.76
N ARG A 656 -1.86 28.60 -26.29
CA ARG A 656 -0.41 28.60 -26.54
C ARG A 656 0.33 27.48 -25.81
N PHE A 657 0.06 27.29 -24.53
CA PHE A 657 0.84 26.38 -23.67
C PHE A 657 0.17 25.03 -23.40
N VAL A 658 -1.14 24.89 -23.62
CA VAL A 658 -1.85 23.61 -23.40
C VAL A 658 -2.32 23.02 -24.71
N THR A 659 -3.20 23.71 -25.44
CA THR A 659 -3.84 23.16 -26.64
C THR A 659 -2.82 22.87 -27.74
N SER A 660 -1.90 23.81 -28.01
CA SER A 660 -0.91 23.69 -29.10
C SER A 660 0.10 22.55 -28.93
N ILE A 661 0.34 22.08 -27.70
CA ILE A 661 1.32 21.03 -27.39
C ILE A 661 0.71 19.77 -26.76
N SER A 662 -0.63 19.68 -26.72
CA SER A 662 -1.35 18.62 -26.00
C SER A 662 -1.01 17.21 -26.49
N GLU A 663 -0.85 17.01 -27.80
CA GLU A 663 -0.48 15.71 -28.38
C GLU A 663 0.94 15.31 -28.00
N GLN A 664 1.88 16.26 -28.03
CA GLN A 664 3.29 16.06 -27.66
C GLN A 664 3.42 15.70 -26.18
N VAL A 665 2.75 16.45 -25.30
CA VAL A 665 2.73 16.19 -23.85
C VAL A 665 2.09 14.83 -23.57
N SER A 666 1.01 14.46 -24.25
CA SER A 666 0.36 13.16 -24.08
C SER A 666 1.27 11.99 -24.48
N HIS A 667 2.02 12.12 -25.58
CA HIS A 667 2.96 11.07 -26.03
C HIS A 667 4.15 10.96 -25.08
N PHE A 668 4.70 12.10 -24.63
CA PHE A 668 5.74 12.11 -23.60
C PHE A 668 5.27 11.45 -22.30
N ALA A 669 4.09 11.81 -21.81
CA ALA A 669 3.51 11.23 -20.60
C ALA A 669 3.29 9.71 -20.74
N LYS A 670 2.84 9.24 -21.91
CA LYS A 670 2.71 7.81 -22.22
C LYS A 670 4.06 7.09 -22.15
N GLY A 671 5.08 7.62 -22.82
CA GLY A 671 6.42 7.05 -22.79
C GLY A 671 7.02 7.01 -21.39
N PHE A 672 6.79 8.05 -20.59
CA PHE A 672 7.21 8.08 -19.19
C PHE A 672 6.48 7.01 -18.36
N ALA A 673 5.17 6.84 -18.58
CA ALA A 673 4.34 5.87 -17.88
C ALA A 673 4.70 4.40 -18.17
N ASP A 674 5.27 4.12 -19.35
CA ASP A 674 5.68 2.76 -19.76
C ASP A 674 6.75 2.16 -18.82
N ILE A 675 7.60 3.01 -18.24
CA ILE A 675 8.74 2.62 -17.38
C ILE A 675 8.33 2.49 -15.90
N LEU A 676 7.20 3.07 -15.49
CA LEU A 676 6.72 2.96 -14.12
C LEU A 676 6.20 1.55 -13.83
N SER A 677 6.25 1.14 -12.56
CA SER A 677 5.66 -0.15 -12.12
C SER A 677 4.15 -0.23 -12.41
N CYS A 678 3.47 0.92 -12.45
CA CYS A 678 2.08 1.04 -12.85
C CYS A 678 1.87 2.33 -13.64
N SER A 679 1.43 2.21 -14.90
CA SER A 679 1.27 3.34 -15.81
C SER A 679 0.26 4.39 -15.33
N LYS A 680 -0.73 3.98 -14.50
CA LYS A 680 -1.71 4.88 -13.88
C LYS A 680 -1.09 5.87 -12.88
N LEU A 681 0.11 5.58 -12.37
CA LEU A 681 0.80 6.41 -11.39
C LEU A 681 1.58 7.57 -12.01
N GLN A 682 1.60 7.74 -13.35
CA GLN A 682 2.35 8.83 -13.99
C GLN A 682 1.91 10.21 -13.48
N GLN A 683 0.62 10.53 -13.52
CA GLN A 683 0.15 11.83 -13.01
C GLN A 683 0.41 11.97 -11.51
N PHE A 684 0.28 10.88 -10.77
CA PHE A 684 0.55 10.85 -9.33
C PHE A 684 2.03 11.15 -9.03
N PHE A 685 2.97 10.61 -9.82
CA PHE A 685 4.40 10.90 -9.71
C PHE A 685 4.66 12.41 -9.80
N PHE A 686 4.19 13.09 -10.85
CA PHE A 686 4.40 14.53 -10.99
C PHE A 686 3.63 15.34 -9.94
N ARG A 687 2.41 14.91 -9.57
CA ARG A 687 1.65 15.55 -8.48
C ARG A 687 2.31 15.40 -7.12
N SER A 688 3.13 14.37 -6.91
CA SER A 688 3.80 14.11 -5.63
C SER A 688 5.02 15.01 -5.38
N LEU A 689 5.59 15.55 -6.45
CA LEU A 689 6.79 16.38 -6.42
C LEU A 689 6.44 17.87 -6.52
N GLU A 690 7.28 18.71 -5.96
CA GLU A 690 7.36 20.12 -6.34
C GLU A 690 8.21 20.26 -7.63
N PRO A 691 8.02 21.32 -8.42
CA PRO A 691 8.82 21.55 -9.63
C PRO A 691 10.33 21.51 -9.36
N GLU A 692 10.76 22.09 -8.23
CA GLU A 692 12.16 22.13 -7.81
C GLU A 692 12.70 20.73 -7.45
N ASP A 693 11.84 19.82 -6.95
CA ASP A 693 12.27 18.46 -6.64
C ASP A 693 12.68 17.70 -7.91
N LEU A 694 11.90 17.85 -9.01
CA LEU A 694 12.26 17.22 -10.27
C LEU A 694 13.53 17.84 -10.87
N ASP A 695 13.69 19.16 -10.73
CA ASP A 695 14.90 19.87 -11.15
C ASP A 695 16.13 19.28 -10.43
N TYR A 696 16.07 19.09 -9.12
CA TYR A 696 17.14 18.44 -8.35
C TYR A 696 17.38 16.98 -8.76
N MET A 697 16.34 16.23 -9.13
CA MET A 697 16.48 14.84 -9.58
C MET A 697 17.16 14.72 -10.95
N LEU A 698 16.87 15.62 -11.89
CA LEU A 698 17.41 15.58 -13.26
C LEU A 698 18.72 16.36 -13.42
N ARG A 699 18.84 17.52 -12.78
CA ARG A 699 20.00 18.40 -12.85
C ARG A 699 21.05 18.07 -11.80
N GLY A 700 20.65 17.60 -10.63
CA GLY A 700 21.53 17.45 -9.47
C GLY A 700 21.74 18.75 -8.71
N SER A 701 22.84 18.84 -7.96
CA SER A 701 23.20 20.03 -7.18
C SER A 701 23.48 21.24 -8.07
N GLU A 702 22.94 22.39 -7.69
CA GLU A 702 23.26 23.68 -8.32
C GLU A 702 24.54 24.30 -7.75
N ASP A 703 25.04 23.77 -6.64
CA ASP A 703 26.25 24.25 -6.00
C ASP A 703 27.49 23.90 -6.83
N GLY A 704 28.50 24.77 -6.74
CA GLY A 704 29.81 24.49 -7.32
C GLY A 704 30.44 23.24 -6.69
N ILE A 705 31.25 22.51 -7.47
CA ILE A 705 31.97 21.34 -6.98
C ILE A 705 32.96 21.77 -5.88
N SER A 706 32.65 21.40 -4.63
CA SER A 706 33.56 21.60 -3.48
C SER A 706 34.73 20.63 -3.57
N ILE A 707 35.94 21.17 -3.46
CA ILE A 707 37.17 20.38 -3.52
C ILE A 707 37.41 19.68 -2.19
N GLU A 708 37.01 20.31 -1.09
CA GLU A 708 37.09 19.72 0.25
C GLU A 708 36.22 18.46 0.32
N ASP A 709 34.99 18.53 -0.18
CA ASP A 709 34.08 17.39 -0.24
C ASP A 709 34.60 16.30 -1.19
N TRP A 710 35.10 16.69 -2.36
CA TRP A 710 35.71 15.76 -3.33
C TRP A 710 36.88 15.00 -2.71
N LYS A 711 37.78 15.72 -2.03
CA LYS A 711 38.96 15.13 -1.39
C LYS A 711 38.56 14.22 -0.22
N ALA A 712 37.57 14.60 0.59
CA ALA A 712 37.09 13.80 1.73
C ALA A 712 36.50 12.45 1.29
N HIS A 713 35.94 12.38 0.07
CA HIS A 713 35.33 11.18 -0.50
C HIS A 713 36.24 10.43 -1.48
N THR A 714 37.54 10.76 -1.51
CA THR A 714 38.54 10.11 -2.36
C THR A 714 39.49 9.23 -1.55
N GLU A 715 39.61 7.96 -1.97
CA GLU A 715 40.56 6.99 -1.46
C GLU A 715 41.78 6.85 -2.39
N TYR A 716 42.93 6.57 -1.81
CA TYR A 716 44.21 6.49 -2.53
C TYR A 716 44.78 5.08 -2.47
N ASN A 717 45.07 4.50 -3.63
CA ASN A 717 45.59 3.14 -3.76
C ASN A 717 46.96 3.17 -4.45
N GLY A 718 48.00 2.80 -3.73
CA GLY A 718 49.39 2.89 -4.19
C GLY A 718 50.00 4.31 -4.09
N TYR A 719 49.17 5.32 -3.83
CA TYR A 719 49.57 6.64 -3.35
C TYR A 719 49.18 6.82 -1.88
N LYS A 720 49.89 7.71 -1.18
CA LYS A 720 49.52 8.22 0.14
C LYS A 720 49.04 9.66 0.01
N GLU A 721 48.18 10.11 0.92
CA GLU A 721 47.73 11.51 0.93
C GLU A 721 48.90 12.51 1.06
N THR A 722 49.99 12.09 1.69
CA THR A 722 51.23 12.87 1.85
C THR A 722 52.10 12.94 0.59
N ASP A 723 51.79 12.19 -0.47
CA ASP A 723 52.61 12.15 -1.66
C ASP A 723 52.47 13.46 -2.47
N ILE A 724 53.60 13.96 -2.98
CA ILE A 724 53.65 15.25 -3.70
C ILE A 724 52.73 15.27 -4.92
N GLN A 725 52.54 14.14 -5.62
CA GLN A 725 51.65 14.05 -6.77
C GLN A 725 50.18 14.23 -6.39
N ILE A 726 49.76 13.76 -5.21
CA ILE A 726 48.39 13.96 -4.71
C ILE A 726 48.19 15.43 -4.31
N SER A 727 49.19 16.03 -3.66
CA SER A 727 49.14 17.47 -3.37
C SER A 727 49.07 18.31 -4.65
N TRP A 728 49.88 17.98 -5.67
CA TRP A 728 49.84 18.66 -6.97
C TRP A 728 48.49 18.49 -7.67
N PHE A 729 47.92 17.27 -7.65
CA PHE A 729 46.61 17.01 -8.22
C PHE A 729 45.56 17.97 -7.67
N TRP A 730 45.38 18.00 -6.35
CA TRP A 730 44.37 18.83 -5.71
C TRP A 730 44.64 20.32 -5.85
N GLU A 731 45.90 20.74 -5.89
CA GLU A 731 46.26 22.13 -6.16
C GLU A 731 45.90 22.55 -7.60
N ILE A 732 46.15 21.67 -8.58
CA ILE A 732 45.78 21.91 -9.98
C ILE A 732 44.25 21.95 -10.12
N VAL A 733 43.55 20.98 -9.55
CA VAL A 733 42.07 20.95 -9.53
C VAL A 733 41.50 22.19 -8.83
N GLY A 734 42.18 22.69 -7.80
CA GLY A 734 41.87 23.96 -7.14
C GLY A 734 41.87 25.17 -8.07
N ARG A 735 42.76 25.18 -9.06
CA ARG A 735 42.93 26.27 -10.03
C ARG A 735 42.03 26.13 -11.27
N MET A 736 41.40 24.97 -11.48
CA MET A 736 40.51 24.74 -12.62
C MET A 736 39.22 25.56 -12.52
N THR A 737 38.68 25.94 -13.68
CA THR A 737 37.33 26.52 -13.83
C THR A 737 36.24 25.52 -13.45
N ALA A 738 35.00 25.99 -13.25
CA ALA A 738 33.88 25.12 -12.91
C ALA A 738 33.60 24.09 -14.03
N GLU A 739 33.72 24.51 -15.29
CA GLU A 739 33.54 23.66 -16.46
C GLU A 739 34.65 22.61 -16.56
N GLU A 740 35.93 22.99 -16.38
CA GLU A 740 37.05 22.03 -16.36
C GLU A 740 36.90 20.99 -15.25
N LYS A 741 36.44 21.39 -14.05
CA LYS A 741 36.15 20.46 -12.96
C LYS A 741 35.04 19.47 -13.34
N LYS A 742 33.98 19.93 -14.01
CA LYS A 742 32.90 19.06 -14.50
C LYS A 742 33.40 18.08 -15.57
N VAL A 743 34.26 18.52 -16.49
CA VAL A 743 34.84 17.63 -17.50
C VAL A 743 35.76 16.60 -16.86
N LEU A 744 36.59 17.00 -15.88
CA LEU A 744 37.42 16.06 -15.13
C LEU A 744 36.60 15.04 -14.35
N LEU A 745 35.51 15.48 -13.69
CA LEU A 745 34.60 14.58 -12.97
C LEU A 745 33.94 13.60 -13.94
N PHE A 746 33.48 14.08 -15.09
CA PHE A 746 32.88 13.24 -16.13
C PHE A 746 33.90 12.23 -16.68
N PHE A 747 35.13 12.64 -16.96
CA PHE A 747 36.20 11.74 -17.36
C PHE A 747 36.45 10.66 -16.30
N TRP A 748 36.42 11.00 -15.02
CA TRP A 748 36.67 10.05 -13.91
C TRP A 748 35.50 9.08 -13.68
N THR A 749 34.25 9.55 -13.77
CA THR A 749 33.08 8.82 -13.23
C THR A 749 31.95 8.57 -14.23
N SER A 750 32.01 9.20 -15.42
CA SER A 750 30.88 9.42 -16.33
C SER A 750 29.72 10.20 -15.68
N VAL A 751 29.98 10.96 -14.60
CA VAL A 751 29.01 11.85 -13.96
C VAL A 751 29.44 13.29 -14.21
N LYS A 752 28.56 14.11 -14.81
CA LYS A 752 28.84 15.52 -15.08
C LYS A 752 28.22 16.45 -14.04
N TYR A 753 27.12 16.04 -13.44
CA TYR A 753 26.38 16.78 -12.42
C TYR A 753 26.22 15.91 -11.17
N LEU A 754 26.63 16.44 -10.02
CA LEU A 754 26.58 15.70 -8.76
C LEU A 754 25.15 15.62 -8.22
N PRO A 755 24.79 14.56 -7.47
CA PRO A 755 23.57 14.55 -6.66
C PRO A 755 23.52 15.73 -5.67
N VAL A 756 22.33 16.00 -5.12
CA VAL A 756 22.12 17.07 -4.12
C VAL A 756 22.97 16.84 -2.86
N GLU A 757 23.24 15.58 -2.53
CA GLU A 757 24.10 15.15 -1.43
C GLU A 757 25.59 15.40 -1.68
N GLY A 758 25.99 15.82 -2.88
CA GLY A 758 27.40 15.96 -3.27
C GLY A 758 28.06 14.60 -3.52
N PHE A 759 29.33 14.46 -3.13
CA PHE A 759 30.10 13.25 -3.42
C PHE A 759 29.65 12.03 -2.59
N CYS A 760 29.02 12.24 -1.43
CA CYS A 760 28.50 11.14 -0.61
C CYS A 760 27.26 10.47 -1.23
N GLY A 761 26.57 11.17 -2.14
CA GLY A 761 25.42 10.63 -2.88
C GLY A 761 25.80 9.71 -4.05
N LEU A 762 27.10 9.56 -4.36
CA LEU A 762 27.55 8.63 -5.40
C LEU A 762 27.43 7.17 -4.92
N SER A 763 27.14 6.26 -5.85
CA SER A 763 27.01 4.82 -5.57
C SER A 763 28.29 4.15 -5.06
N SER A 764 29.45 4.78 -5.28
CA SER A 764 30.75 4.29 -4.82
C SER A 764 31.69 5.47 -4.56
N ARG A 765 32.60 5.27 -3.61
CA ARG A 765 33.69 6.22 -3.32
C ARG A 765 34.60 6.40 -4.52
N LEU A 766 35.29 7.53 -4.55
CA LEU A 766 36.24 7.86 -5.61
C LEU A 766 37.60 7.28 -5.29
N HIS A 767 38.30 6.77 -6.30
CA HIS A 767 39.60 6.14 -6.09
C HIS A 767 40.67 6.70 -7.02
N ILE A 768 41.83 7.03 -6.46
CA ILE A 768 43.03 7.40 -7.21
C ILE A 768 44.06 6.27 -7.11
N TYR A 769 44.42 5.71 -8.25
CA TYR A 769 45.37 4.61 -8.37
C TYR A 769 46.69 5.07 -8.97
N LYS A 770 47.78 4.59 -8.37
CA LYS A 770 49.11 4.74 -8.94
C LYS A 770 49.27 3.81 -10.14
N SER A 771 49.48 4.39 -11.32
CA SER A 771 49.81 3.63 -12.53
C SER A 771 51.30 3.26 -12.55
N HIS A 772 51.60 2.05 -13.01
CA HIS A 772 52.96 1.57 -13.28
C HIS A 772 53.45 1.94 -14.69
N GLU A 773 52.60 2.62 -15.47
CA GLU A 773 52.94 3.09 -16.81
C GLU A 773 53.98 4.22 -16.79
N PRO A 774 54.72 4.43 -17.90
CA PRO A 774 55.69 5.51 -18.01
C PRO A 774 55.04 6.90 -17.87
N CYS A 775 55.78 7.86 -17.32
CA CYS A 775 55.31 9.21 -16.99
C CYS A 775 54.94 10.10 -18.21
N ASN A 776 55.09 9.57 -19.43
CA ASN A 776 54.63 10.21 -20.66
C ASN A 776 53.15 9.91 -20.99
N ARG A 777 52.54 8.90 -20.34
CA ARG A 777 51.13 8.54 -20.53
C ARG A 777 50.20 9.57 -19.88
N LEU A 778 49.04 9.74 -20.51
CA LEU A 778 47.93 10.53 -19.95
C LEU A 778 47.30 9.77 -18.77
N PRO A 779 46.59 10.47 -17.89
CA PRO A 779 45.73 9.79 -16.92
C PRO A 779 44.70 8.93 -17.64
N SER A 780 44.35 7.79 -17.07
CA SER A 780 43.29 6.91 -17.56
C SER A 780 42.21 6.76 -16.50
N SER A 781 40.98 6.46 -16.91
CA SER A 781 39.87 6.26 -15.99
C SER A 781 39.14 4.95 -16.25
N HIS A 782 38.61 4.38 -15.17
CA HIS A 782 37.66 3.27 -15.22
C HIS A 782 36.38 3.75 -14.54
N THR A 783 35.49 4.34 -15.32
CA THR A 783 34.29 5.04 -14.85
C THR A 783 33.29 4.11 -14.17
N CYS A 784 33.23 2.83 -14.57
CA CYS A 784 32.43 1.81 -13.89
C CYS A 784 32.79 1.65 -12.40
N PHE A 785 34.04 1.94 -12.01
CA PHE A 785 34.55 1.78 -10.64
C PHE A 785 34.96 3.10 -9.99
N HIS A 786 34.61 4.25 -10.58
CA HIS A 786 35.02 5.57 -10.10
C HIS A 786 36.54 5.66 -9.84
N ARG A 787 37.34 5.07 -10.73
CA ARG A 787 38.80 4.98 -10.59
C ARG A 787 39.50 5.89 -11.58
N LEU A 788 40.42 6.72 -11.08
CA LEU A 788 41.36 7.52 -11.86
C LEU A 788 42.78 6.98 -11.65
N CYS A 789 43.49 6.69 -12.73
CA CYS A 789 44.85 6.20 -12.70
C CYS A 789 45.79 7.22 -13.33
N PHE A 790 46.90 7.53 -12.67
CA PHE A 790 47.97 8.30 -13.30
C PHE A 790 49.35 7.86 -12.82
N PRO A 791 50.39 8.02 -13.66
CA PRO A 791 51.76 7.67 -13.30
C PRO A 791 52.39 8.74 -12.41
N VAL A 792 53.57 8.43 -11.86
CA VAL A 792 54.36 9.38 -11.06
C VAL A 792 54.93 10.47 -11.97
N TYR A 793 54.20 11.56 -12.14
CA TYR A 793 54.68 12.70 -12.91
C TYR A 793 55.90 13.35 -12.23
N PRO A 794 56.89 13.81 -13.02
CA PRO A 794 58.15 14.33 -12.49
C PRO A 794 58.03 15.75 -11.95
N SER A 795 57.03 16.53 -12.37
CA SER A 795 56.81 17.90 -11.92
C SER A 795 55.34 18.33 -12.05
N MET A 796 54.93 19.32 -11.24
CA MET A 796 53.58 19.89 -11.27
C MET A 796 53.18 20.43 -12.65
N PRO A 797 54.03 21.17 -13.40
CA PRO A 797 53.66 21.66 -14.73
C PRO A 797 53.40 20.54 -15.75
N VAL A 798 54.12 19.41 -15.63
CA VAL A 798 53.86 18.24 -16.48
C VAL A 798 52.50 17.65 -16.15
N MET A 799 52.18 17.49 -14.87
CA MET A 799 50.88 17.00 -14.43
C MET A 799 49.73 17.92 -14.88
N GLU A 800 49.91 19.24 -14.74
CA GLU A 800 48.92 20.23 -15.18
C GLU A 800 48.69 20.16 -16.69
N ALA A 801 49.76 20.06 -17.49
CA ALA A 801 49.63 19.91 -18.93
C ALA A 801 48.87 18.62 -19.32
N ARG A 802 49.10 17.51 -18.61
CA ARG A 802 48.40 16.22 -18.87
C ARG A 802 46.94 16.28 -18.46
N LEU A 803 46.63 16.89 -17.31
CA LEU A 803 45.26 17.11 -16.86
C LEU A 803 44.50 18.05 -17.83
N LYS A 804 45.14 19.12 -18.31
CA LYS A 804 44.54 20.03 -19.30
C LYS A 804 44.16 19.35 -20.60
N VAL A 805 44.89 18.32 -21.03
CA VAL A 805 44.56 17.54 -22.23
C VAL A 805 43.26 16.76 -22.02
N ILE A 806 43.11 16.06 -20.89
CA ILE A 806 41.89 15.26 -20.63
C ILE A 806 40.67 16.12 -20.28
N THR A 807 40.87 17.37 -19.84
CA THR A 807 39.77 18.34 -19.59
C THR A 807 39.34 19.10 -20.84
N GLN A 808 39.92 18.82 -22.02
CA GLN A 808 39.37 19.32 -23.28
C GLN A 808 38.11 18.53 -23.64
N GLU A 809 37.03 19.25 -23.98
CA GLU A 809 35.68 18.69 -24.15
C GLU A 809 35.61 17.54 -25.18
N HIS A 810 36.44 17.60 -26.24
CA HIS A 810 36.51 16.55 -27.26
C HIS A 810 37.20 15.25 -26.79
N ILE A 811 38.02 15.30 -25.73
CA ILE A 811 38.78 14.15 -25.21
C ILE A 811 38.09 13.57 -23.98
N GLY A 812 37.50 14.42 -23.13
CA GLY A 812 36.76 14.00 -21.94
C GLY A 812 35.48 13.21 -22.23
N SER A 813 35.00 13.20 -23.48
CA SER A 813 33.79 12.49 -23.92
C SER A 813 34.05 11.37 -24.93
N SER A 814 35.31 11.01 -25.19
CA SER A 814 35.67 9.87 -26.03
C SER A 814 36.60 8.95 -25.22
N PHE A 815 36.05 7.91 -24.61
CA PHE A 815 36.85 6.92 -23.93
C PHE A 815 37.62 6.08 -24.97
N GLY A 816 38.86 6.47 -25.25
CA GLY A 816 39.83 5.56 -25.86
C GLY A 816 39.81 5.44 -27.39
N THR A 817 39.54 6.51 -28.13
CA THR A 817 40.17 6.65 -29.46
C THR A 817 41.38 7.55 -29.31
N TRP A 818 42.58 6.97 -29.45
CA TRP A 818 43.80 7.48 -30.11
C TRP A 818 45.01 6.61 -29.76
#